data_AF-A0A8T5QE82-F1
#
_entry.id   AF-A0A8T5QE82-F1
#
_cell.length_a   1.000
_cell.length_b   1.000
_cell.length_c   1.000
_cell.angle_alpha   90.00
_cell.angle_beta   90.00
_cell.angle_gamma   90.00
#
_symmetry.space_group_name_H-M   'P 1'
#
loop_
_entity.id
_entity.type
_entity.pdbx_description
1 polymer ?
#
loop_
_entity_poly.entity_id
_entity_poly.type
_entity_poly.pdbx_seq_one_letter_code
_entity_poly.pdbx_strand_id
1 'polypeptide(L)'
;MQAKIGKKRTKNFFFDLEALKKHFIALGGSGSGKTVLSKVIIEEAILNNIPSLLIDVQGDLSSLALKDKGKLKDKKVVIYTPTSSKGIPLCINPLKLPKKSTKLDKEDLISVLHQISTSICKLLNYDLEKSKGKSAQALLYLTLSYAYNNNIKIKTFDKLSQLILSPPDSVKLEANKFLKISEELAKNIKFLTIGQKELMFNFGMAVDIKELLKPDQISIIYMNTLDNEEDKHFFLSMIATELYQWMIQNPSKKLQGLFFIDEISEFIPAGSEKPITKPILQLLFKQARKYGIGCIISTQNPGDIDYKAFAQFGTWAIGRLTTKQDKNKIKKSLKSLSNDVDNILLNLSKLQPGQFYIFAPDQFDEVMKIKTRWLYTEHKTLNEQDIKKISDEYRESFSYTKLSSSNEQKIKKVKVKHEKKEFFPLLITDEEIKNFAENKRRKKFLFFGREETIKSITLNLRPVIKATVQYKKGMFKKDTLEKEILFDGVTGNLITINLDYNLISDMGLISELDDKEMSILNYVIEKGSVSSLKILNDLKYSKRVINSKANKLMDYNLINISMKNEGYVFSPIIKKPVIQRLIPTIQLHDEMQELERIEPVIKRKQIKNIIENFLFLKLVKIETSYFPYYEIKYQSDYTRIVNLSGMSGKEVDF
;
A
#
# COMPACT_ATOMS: atom_id res chain seq x y z
N MET A 1 42.17 -10.96 7.59
CA MET A 1 41.91 -10.15 6.38
C MET A 1 42.11 -8.68 6.76
N GLN A 2 43.26 -8.09 6.44
CA GLN A 2 43.64 -6.76 6.93
C GLN A 2 43.04 -5.65 6.03
N ALA A 3 42.18 -4.81 6.60
CA ALA A 3 41.50 -3.71 5.95
C ALA A 3 42.12 -2.36 6.30
N LYS A 4 42.44 -1.53 5.30
CA LYS A 4 42.99 -0.19 5.54
C LYS A 4 41.87 0.80 5.80
N ILE A 5 41.54 1.02 7.07
CA ILE A 5 40.42 1.91 7.44
C ILE A 5 40.85 3.37 7.69
N GLY A 6 42.15 3.66 7.78
CA GLY A 6 42.60 5.04 8.02
C GLY A 6 44.09 5.19 8.27
N LYS A 7 44.44 6.18 9.09
CA LYS A 7 45.79 6.45 9.57
C LYS A 7 45.82 6.64 11.08
N LYS A 8 46.86 6.11 11.74
CA LYS A 8 47.27 6.48 13.10
C LYS A 8 48.45 7.45 12.96
N ARG A 9 48.25 8.73 13.31
CA ARG A 9 49.20 9.81 12.99
C ARG A 9 49.48 9.83 11.47
N THR A 10 50.69 9.49 11.06
CA THR A 10 51.11 9.45 9.65
C THR A 10 51.09 8.04 9.03
N LYS A 11 51.05 6.99 9.85
CA LYS A 11 51.11 5.59 9.39
C LYS A 11 49.72 5.07 9.02
N ASN A 12 49.64 4.22 7.99
CA ASN A 12 48.41 3.52 7.64
C ASN A 12 47.95 2.66 8.83
N PHE A 13 46.65 2.68 9.10
CA PHE A 13 46.03 1.86 10.13
C PHE A 13 45.22 0.75 9.47
N PHE A 14 45.51 -0.48 9.88
CA PHE A 14 44.85 -1.68 9.39
C PHE A 14 44.01 -2.31 10.50
N PHE A 15 42.89 -2.91 10.10
CA PHE A 15 41.92 -3.54 10.99
C PHE A 15 41.60 -4.94 10.45
N ASP A 16 41.58 -5.96 11.31
CA ASP A 16 41.23 -7.32 10.85
C ASP A 16 39.71 -7.47 10.73
N LEU A 17 39.22 -7.70 9.50
CA LEU A 17 37.78 -7.81 9.26
C LEU A 17 37.14 -8.97 10.04
N GLU A 18 37.88 -10.04 10.36
CA GLU A 18 37.34 -11.17 11.14
C GLU A 18 36.83 -10.77 12.53
N ALA A 19 37.32 -9.68 13.13
CA ALA A 19 36.76 -9.22 14.40
C ALA A 19 35.34 -8.65 14.27
N LEU A 20 34.88 -8.30 13.06
CA LEU A 20 33.49 -7.87 12.83
C LEU A 20 32.48 -8.99 13.15
N LYS A 21 32.92 -10.25 13.28
CA LYS A 21 32.08 -11.31 13.87
C LYS A 21 31.59 -10.98 15.27
N LYS A 22 32.36 -10.19 16.04
CA LYS A 22 31.97 -9.66 17.36
C LYS A 22 31.26 -8.30 17.27
N HIS A 23 30.83 -7.93 16.07
CA HIS A 23 30.05 -6.73 15.80
C HIS A 23 30.84 -5.43 15.96
N PHE A 24 30.38 -4.39 15.26
CA PHE A 24 31.01 -3.08 15.22
C PHE A 24 29.97 -1.99 15.44
N ILE A 25 30.28 -1.03 16.30
CA ILE A 25 29.42 0.12 16.55
C ILE A 25 30.17 1.43 16.31
N ALA A 26 29.58 2.34 15.54
CA ALA A 26 30.06 3.71 15.35
C ALA A 26 29.14 4.72 16.06
N LEU A 27 29.71 5.50 16.97
CA LEU A 27 29.01 6.51 17.77
C LEU A 27 29.62 7.90 17.58
N GLY A 28 28.84 8.95 17.77
CA GLY A 28 29.28 10.33 17.58
C GLY A 28 28.14 11.23 17.10
N GLY A 29 28.21 12.53 17.38
CA GLY A 29 27.21 13.50 16.94
C GLY A 29 27.13 13.64 15.41
N SER A 30 26.18 14.45 14.93
CA SER A 30 26.08 14.79 13.51
C SER A 30 27.41 15.33 12.96
N GLY A 31 27.75 14.96 11.72
CA GLY A 31 29.00 15.39 11.07
C GLY A 31 30.31 14.80 11.65
N SER A 32 30.25 13.89 12.62
CA SER A 32 31.46 13.24 13.16
C SER A 32 32.15 12.26 12.19
N GLY A 33 31.45 11.86 11.12
CA GLY A 33 31.97 10.94 10.09
C GLY A 33 31.67 9.46 10.34
N LYS A 34 30.70 9.12 11.21
CA LYS A 34 30.30 7.72 11.52
C LYS A 34 29.99 6.93 10.25
N THR A 35 29.07 7.46 9.45
CA THR A 35 28.60 6.83 8.20
C THR A 35 29.76 6.65 7.22
N VAL A 36 30.69 7.62 7.13
CA VAL A 36 31.92 7.49 6.33
C VAL A 36 32.80 6.35 6.83
N LEU A 37 33.04 6.23 8.14
CA LEU A 37 33.81 5.11 8.71
C LEU A 37 33.13 3.76 8.46
N SER A 38 31.83 3.65 8.69
CA SER A 38 31.08 2.43 8.41
C SER A 38 31.14 2.07 6.92
N LYS A 39 30.95 3.02 6.01
CA LYS A 39 31.12 2.81 4.56
C LYS A 39 32.53 2.37 4.20
N VAL A 40 33.58 2.94 4.80
CA VAL A 40 34.98 2.48 4.60
C VAL A 40 35.14 1.02 4.98
N ILE A 41 34.53 0.57 6.09
CA ILE A 41 34.55 -0.84 6.48
C ILE A 41 33.84 -1.71 5.44
N ILE A 42 32.70 -1.28 4.91
CA ILE A 42 31.98 -1.99 3.84
C ILE A 42 32.81 -2.06 2.55
N GLU A 43 33.46 -0.98 2.14
CA GLU A 43 34.36 -0.97 0.97
C GLU A 43 35.51 -1.96 1.14
N GLU A 44 36.13 -2.01 2.32
CA GLU A 44 37.21 -2.96 2.58
C GLU A 44 36.70 -4.40 2.69
N ALA A 45 35.49 -4.60 3.23
CA ALA A 45 34.84 -5.90 3.30
C ALA A 45 34.58 -6.47 1.90
N ILE A 46 34.00 -5.68 1.00
CA ILE A 46 33.71 -6.14 -0.36
C ILE A 46 34.98 -6.39 -1.19
N LEU A 47 36.06 -5.63 -0.95
CA LEU A 47 37.38 -5.90 -1.53
C LEU A 47 37.97 -7.24 -1.07
N ASN A 48 37.55 -7.75 0.09
CA ASN A 48 37.89 -9.07 0.60
C ASN A 48 36.79 -10.12 0.32
N ASN A 49 35.89 -9.84 -0.64
CA ASN A 49 34.76 -10.69 -1.05
C ASN A 49 33.78 -11.02 0.09
N ILE A 50 33.67 -10.14 1.09
CA ILE A 50 32.71 -10.26 2.18
C ILE A 50 31.45 -9.47 1.80
N PRO A 51 30.33 -10.13 1.50
CA PRO A 51 29.11 -9.46 1.10
C PRO A 51 28.48 -8.71 2.26
N SER A 52 27.70 -7.67 1.95
CA SER A 52 27.09 -6.82 2.96
C SER A 52 25.65 -6.51 2.63
N LEU A 53 24.76 -6.61 3.63
CA LEU A 53 23.37 -6.18 3.58
C LEU A 53 23.21 -4.92 4.44
N LEU A 54 22.85 -3.81 3.81
CA LEU A 54 22.79 -2.48 4.41
C LEU A 54 21.33 -2.02 4.48
N ILE A 55 20.93 -1.44 5.59
CA ILE A 55 19.63 -0.80 5.79
C ILE A 55 19.85 0.70 5.79
N ASP A 56 19.35 1.37 4.75
CA ASP A 56 19.58 2.78 4.50
C ASP A 56 18.32 3.61 4.78
N VAL A 57 18.29 4.21 5.97
CA VAL A 57 17.16 5.02 6.45
C VAL A 57 17.29 6.49 6.03
N GLN A 58 18.50 6.96 5.73
CA GLN A 58 18.74 8.38 5.44
C GLN A 58 19.06 8.61 3.95
N GLY A 59 19.45 7.57 3.21
CA GLY A 59 19.89 7.66 1.81
C GLY A 59 21.39 7.87 1.65
N ASP A 60 22.15 7.87 2.73
CA ASP A 60 23.59 8.08 2.71
C ASP A 60 24.35 6.82 2.27
N LEU A 61 23.86 5.63 2.62
CA LEU A 61 24.53 4.38 2.27
C LEU A 61 24.43 4.09 0.77
N SER A 62 23.31 4.43 0.16
CA SER A 62 23.02 4.25 -1.26
C SER A 62 24.03 4.96 -2.17
N SER A 63 24.72 5.99 -1.66
CA SER A 63 25.84 6.62 -2.40
C SER A 63 27.04 5.71 -2.63
N LEU A 64 27.10 4.51 -2.01
CA LEU A 64 28.07 3.47 -2.41
C LEU A 64 27.88 3.02 -3.88
N ALA A 65 26.70 3.22 -4.46
CA ALA A 65 26.43 2.91 -5.86
C ALA A 65 26.89 4.01 -6.82
N LEU A 66 27.30 5.18 -6.31
CA LEU A 66 27.85 6.26 -7.14
C LEU A 66 29.28 5.95 -7.58
N LYS A 67 29.74 6.71 -8.59
CA LYS A 67 31.02 6.56 -9.27
C LYS A 67 32.18 6.25 -8.32
N ASP A 68 32.88 5.17 -8.61
CA ASP A 68 34.05 4.71 -7.87
C ASP A 68 35.35 5.24 -8.50
N LYS A 69 36.32 5.59 -7.64
CA LYS A 69 37.68 5.99 -8.03
C LYS A 69 38.57 4.83 -8.49
N GLY A 70 37.97 3.70 -8.89
CA GLY A 70 38.62 2.60 -9.59
C GLY A 70 38.97 1.37 -8.76
N LYS A 71 38.56 1.27 -7.49
CA LYS A 71 38.87 0.14 -6.61
C LYS A 71 37.77 -0.93 -6.53
N LEU A 72 36.53 -0.53 -6.77
CA LEU A 72 35.33 -1.33 -6.65
C LEU A 72 34.68 -1.61 -8.02
N LYS A 73 35.36 -1.33 -9.14
CA LYS A 73 34.84 -1.46 -10.51
C LYS A 73 34.17 -2.81 -10.80
N ASP A 74 34.72 -3.91 -10.29
CA ASP A 74 34.20 -5.26 -10.52
C ASP A 74 33.20 -5.71 -9.44
N LYS A 75 32.90 -4.86 -8.45
CA LYS A 75 31.99 -5.17 -7.34
C LYS A 75 30.59 -4.63 -7.65
N LYS A 76 29.58 -5.40 -7.26
CA LYS A 76 28.17 -5.04 -7.50
C LYS A 76 27.62 -4.28 -6.30
N VAL A 77 27.02 -3.13 -6.54
CA VAL A 77 26.21 -2.42 -5.53
C VAL A 77 24.78 -2.38 -6.03
N VAL A 78 23.87 -3.05 -5.32
CA VAL A 78 22.48 -3.23 -5.74
C VAL A 78 21.59 -2.55 -4.72
N ILE A 79 20.76 -1.61 -5.18
CA ILE A 79 19.80 -0.90 -4.34
C ILE A 79 18.43 -1.54 -4.50
N TYR A 80 17.90 -2.06 -3.41
CA TYR A 80 16.57 -2.63 -3.28
C TYR A 80 15.64 -1.60 -2.65
N THR A 81 14.41 -1.51 -3.16
CA THR A 81 13.39 -0.60 -2.64
C THR A 81 12.13 -1.38 -2.29
N PRO A 82 11.69 -1.37 -1.01
CA PRO A 82 10.35 -1.81 -0.68
C PRO A 82 9.32 -0.89 -1.35
N THR A 83 8.13 -1.42 -1.64
CA THR A 83 6.95 -0.69 -2.15
C THR A 83 7.15 0.15 -3.42
N SER A 84 8.31 0.10 -4.07
CA SER A 84 8.70 1.05 -5.13
C SER A 84 9.58 0.40 -6.18
N SER A 85 9.45 0.89 -7.42
CA SER A 85 10.30 0.54 -8.57
C SER A 85 11.48 1.48 -8.77
N LYS A 86 11.80 2.35 -7.82
CA LYS A 86 12.96 3.25 -7.92
C LYS A 86 14.29 2.48 -7.80
N GLY A 87 14.37 1.45 -6.98
CA GLY A 87 15.46 0.47 -6.96
C GLY A 87 15.04 -0.83 -7.63
N ILE A 88 15.58 -1.95 -7.15
CA ILE A 88 15.03 -3.29 -7.37
C ILE A 88 13.87 -3.49 -6.38
N PRO A 89 12.61 -3.65 -6.83
CA PRO A 89 11.50 -3.91 -5.93
C PRO A 89 11.76 -5.12 -5.03
N LEU A 90 11.55 -4.98 -3.73
CA LEU A 90 11.74 -6.03 -2.73
C LEU A 90 10.50 -6.16 -1.86
N CYS A 91 9.95 -7.36 -1.75
CA CYS A 91 8.79 -7.67 -0.93
C CYS A 91 9.08 -8.72 0.15
N ILE A 92 8.30 -8.67 1.22
CA ILE A 92 8.38 -9.58 2.36
C ILE A 92 7.14 -10.46 2.44
N ASN A 93 7.28 -11.68 2.95
CA ASN A 93 6.15 -12.57 3.13
C ASN A 93 5.96 -12.93 4.62
N PRO A 94 5.11 -12.21 5.36
CA PRO A 94 4.86 -12.51 6.77
C PRO A 94 4.04 -13.78 6.99
N LEU A 95 3.52 -14.41 5.93
CA LEU A 95 2.73 -15.65 5.99
C LEU A 95 3.59 -16.90 5.75
N LYS A 96 4.91 -16.75 5.60
CA LYS A 96 5.83 -17.85 5.37
C LYS A 96 5.98 -18.69 6.65
N LEU A 97 5.20 -19.75 6.73
CA LEU A 97 5.32 -20.75 7.79
C LEU A 97 6.59 -21.59 7.63
N PRO A 98 7.17 -22.10 8.73
CA PRO A 98 8.28 -23.07 8.67
C PRO A 98 7.94 -24.26 7.78
N LYS A 99 8.94 -24.83 7.11
CA LYS A 99 8.77 -26.09 6.38
C LYS A 99 8.80 -27.24 7.39
N LYS A 100 7.93 -28.25 7.24
CA LYS A 100 7.99 -29.47 8.07
C LYS A 100 9.30 -30.25 7.92
N SER A 101 10.01 -30.07 6.81
CA SER A 101 11.35 -30.64 6.60
C SER A 101 12.43 -29.96 7.44
N THR A 102 12.17 -28.76 7.96
CA THR A 102 13.06 -28.09 8.90
C THR A 102 12.97 -28.85 10.22
N LYS A 103 14.09 -29.40 10.69
CA LYS A 103 14.20 -30.06 11.99
C LYS A 103 14.10 -29.03 13.12
N LEU A 104 12.92 -28.44 13.31
CA LEU A 104 12.61 -27.65 14.49
C LEU A 104 12.04 -28.60 15.53
N ASP A 105 12.47 -28.44 16.78
CA ASP A 105 11.79 -29.10 17.88
C ASP A 105 10.42 -28.42 18.15
N LYS A 106 9.67 -28.95 19.11
CA LYS A 106 8.33 -28.44 19.43
C LYS A 106 8.38 -27.03 20.02
N GLU A 107 9.38 -26.71 20.82
CA GLU A 107 9.49 -25.42 21.50
C GLU A 107 9.84 -24.31 20.51
N ASP A 108 10.78 -24.60 19.61
CA ASP A 108 11.18 -23.70 18.52
C ASP A 108 10.00 -23.42 17.58
N LEU A 109 9.22 -24.45 17.23
CA LEU A 109 8.05 -24.27 16.38
C LEU A 109 7.00 -23.35 17.03
N ILE A 110 6.71 -23.55 18.32
CA ILE A 110 5.80 -22.71 19.09
C ILE A 110 6.29 -21.25 19.10
N SER A 111 7.58 -21.05 19.36
CA SER A 111 8.21 -19.73 19.39
C SER A 111 8.10 -19.01 18.04
N VAL A 112 8.39 -19.71 16.94
CA VAL A 112 8.30 -19.13 15.58
C VAL A 112 6.87 -18.76 15.22
N LEU A 113 5.89 -19.64 15.46
CA LEU A 113 4.47 -19.35 15.18
C LEU A 113 3.94 -18.20 16.04
N HIS A 114 4.36 -18.14 17.31
CA HIS A 114 4.04 -17.02 18.19
C HIS A 114 4.62 -15.70 17.67
N GLN A 115 5.86 -15.71 17.18
CA GLN A 115 6.52 -14.52 16.63
C GLN A 115 5.87 -14.05 15.33
N ILE A 116 5.47 -14.96 14.44
CA ILE A 116 4.70 -14.60 13.22
C ILE A 116 3.38 -13.94 13.63
N SER A 117 2.66 -14.52 14.59
CA SER A 117 1.38 -13.99 15.09
C SER A 117 1.55 -12.59 15.70
N THR A 118 2.57 -12.43 16.55
CA THR A 118 2.97 -11.15 17.15
C THR A 118 3.21 -10.10 16.07
N SER A 119 3.94 -10.48 15.02
CA SER A 119 4.36 -9.55 13.98
C SER A 119 3.19 -9.05 13.14
N ILE A 120 2.29 -9.96 12.75
CA ILE A 120 1.06 -9.60 12.00
C ILE A 120 0.14 -8.76 12.89
N CYS A 121 -0.04 -9.08 14.17
CA CYS A 121 -0.87 -8.26 15.04
C CYS A 121 -0.31 -6.85 15.26
N LYS A 122 1.01 -6.72 15.43
CA LYS A 122 1.66 -5.39 15.52
C LYS A 122 1.54 -4.61 14.22
N LEU A 123 1.68 -5.26 13.05
CA LEU A 123 1.44 -4.65 11.74
C LEU A 123 0.01 -4.12 11.57
N LEU A 124 -0.96 -4.78 12.22
CA LEU A 124 -2.37 -4.36 12.25
C LEU A 124 -2.66 -3.38 13.39
N ASN A 125 -1.63 -2.83 14.04
CA ASN A 125 -1.71 -1.88 15.15
C ASN A 125 -2.50 -2.37 16.36
N TYR A 126 -2.47 -3.69 16.61
CA TYR A 126 -2.97 -4.24 17.87
C TYR A 126 -1.97 -4.03 19.01
N ASP A 127 -2.48 -3.44 20.09
CA ASP A 127 -1.79 -3.37 21.38
C ASP A 127 -1.86 -4.72 22.10
N LEU A 128 -0.74 -5.45 22.07
CA LEU A 128 -0.61 -6.80 22.63
C LEU A 128 -0.61 -6.85 24.16
N GLU A 129 -0.56 -5.72 24.85
CA GLU A 129 -0.70 -5.69 26.31
C GLU A 129 -2.19 -5.68 26.72
N LYS A 130 -3.07 -5.21 25.83
CA LYS A 130 -4.51 -5.13 26.05
C LYS A 130 -5.23 -6.43 25.67
N SER A 131 -6.36 -6.67 26.33
CA SER A 131 -7.19 -7.87 26.12
C SER A 131 -7.54 -8.12 24.65
N LYS A 132 -7.83 -7.05 23.90
CA LYS A 132 -8.14 -7.11 22.47
C LYS A 132 -6.96 -7.62 21.64
N GLY A 133 -5.77 -7.05 21.80
CA GLY A 133 -4.57 -7.51 21.07
C GLY A 133 -4.14 -8.91 21.47
N LYS A 134 -4.22 -9.25 22.77
CA LYS A 134 -3.99 -10.63 23.26
C LYS A 134 -4.94 -11.63 22.61
N SER A 135 -6.22 -11.28 22.48
CA SER A 135 -7.22 -12.13 21.82
C SER A 135 -6.94 -12.30 20.33
N ALA A 136 -6.56 -11.22 19.62
CA ALA A 136 -6.19 -11.27 18.21
C ALA A 136 -4.99 -12.17 17.97
N GLN A 137 -3.93 -12.00 18.78
CA GLN A 137 -2.70 -12.79 18.69
C GLN A 137 -2.96 -14.27 18.98
N ALA A 138 -3.77 -14.59 19.99
CA ALA A 138 -4.13 -15.96 20.33
C ALA A 138 -4.91 -16.64 19.20
N LEU A 139 -5.94 -15.98 18.66
CA LEU A 139 -6.72 -16.52 17.54
C LEU A 139 -5.85 -16.73 16.29
N LEU A 140 -4.96 -15.78 15.99
CA LEU A 140 -4.04 -15.89 14.88
C LEU A 140 -3.05 -17.05 15.09
N TYR A 141 -2.46 -17.18 16.27
CA TYR A 141 -1.57 -18.28 16.62
C TYR A 141 -2.23 -19.65 16.45
N LEU A 142 -3.45 -19.82 16.96
CA LEU A 142 -4.20 -21.08 16.81
C LEU A 142 -4.51 -21.38 15.34
N THR A 143 -4.87 -20.35 14.56
CA THR A 143 -5.13 -20.48 13.12
C THR A 143 -3.87 -20.90 12.34
N LEU A 144 -2.72 -20.27 12.62
CA LEU A 144 -1.45 -20.60 11.97
C LEU A 144 -0.94 -21.98 12.39
N SER A 145 -1.10 -22.35 13.66
CA SER A 145 -0.77 -23.69 14.18
C SER A 145 -1.59 -24.77 13.51
N TYR A 146 -2.90 -24.56 13.38
CA TYR A 146 -3.79 -25.45 12.64
C TYR A 146 -3.34 -25.59 11.18
N ALA A 147 -3.03 -24.47 10.51
CA ALA A 147 -2.59 -24.49 9.13
C ALA A 147 -1.28 -25.26 8.94
N TYR A 148 -0.30 -25.05 9.83
CA TYR A 148 0.96 -25.79 9.83
C TYR A 148 0.74 -27.30 10.01
N ASN A 149 -0.01 -27.70 11.04
CA ASN A 149 -0.25 -29.10 11.37
C ASN A 149 -0.96 -29.84 10.23
N ASN A 150 -1.93 -29.18 9.58
CA ASN A 150 -2.70 -29.75 8.48
C ASN A 150 -2.11 -29.49 7.08
N ASN A 151 -0.87 -28.99 6.98
CA ASN A 151 -0.21 -28.67 5.70
C ASN A 151 -1.00 -27.68 4.81
N ILE A 152 -1.80 -26.80 5.41
CA ILE A 152 -2.56 -25.78 4.69
C ILE A 152 -1.61 -24.65 4.31
N LYS A 153 -1.45 -24.43 3.01
CA LYS A 153 -0.62 -23.34 2.49
C LYS A 153 -1.39 -22.01 2.56
N ILE A 154 -1.02 -21.16 3.50
CA ILE A 154 -1.51 -19.78 3.57
C ILE A 154 -0.63 -18.92 2.66
N LYS A 155 -1.07 -18.74 1.41
CA LYS A 155 -0.31 -17.96 0.40
C LYS A 155 -0.71 -16.49 0.35
N THR A 156 -1.89 -16.13 0.85
CA THR A 156 -2.45 -14.78 0.76
C THR A 156 -3.15 -14.39 2.06
N PHE A 157 -3.19 -13.10 2.35
CA PHE A 157 -3.96 -12.57 3.48
C PHE A 157 -5.46 -12.82 3.32
N ASP A 158 -5.99 -12.92 2.10
CA ASP A 158 -7.38 -13.32 1.88
C ASP A 158 -7.65 -14.73 2.43
N LYS A 159 -6.73 -15.67 2.19
CA LYS A 159 -6.88 -17.04 2.71
C LYS A 159 -6.80 -17.05 4.22
N LEU A 160 -5.92 -16.25 4.81
CA LEU A 160 -5.82 -16.08 6.26
C LEU A 160 -7.11 -15.46 6.84
N SER A 161 -7.61 -14.39 6.23
CA SER A 161 -8.86 -13.71 6.61
C SER A 161 -10.06 -14.68 6.58
N GLN A 162 -10.16 -15.51 5.55
CA GLN A 162 -11.19 -16.56 5.46
C GLN A 162 -11.07 -17.60 6.58
N LEU A 163 -9.86 -18.07 6.89
CA LEU A 163 -9.64 -19.03 7.99
C LEU A 163 -9.98 -18.43 9.36
N ILE A 164 -9.84 -17.12 9.53
CA ILE A 164 -10.20 -16.42 10.77
C ILE A 164 -11.71 -16.19 10.87
N LEU A 165 -12.37 -15.81 9.77
CA LEU A 165 -13.84 -15.62 9.72
C LEU A 165 -14.60 -16.93 9.88
N SER A 166 -14.05 -18.02 9.36
CA SER A 166 -14.66 -19.35 9.41
C SER A 166 -13.63 -20.36 9.90
N PRO A 167 -13.28 -20.32 11.19
CA PRO A 167 -12.28 -21.22 11.74
C PRO A 167 -12.76 -22.68 11.66
N PRO A 168 -11.85 -23.64 11.45
CA PRO A 168 -12.14 -25.06 11.64
C PRO A 168 -12.67 -25.33 13.05
N ASP A 169 -13.46 -26.39 13.22
CA ASP A 169 -14.12 -26.66 14.51
C ASP A 169 -13.13 -26.90 15.65
N SER A 170 -11.97 -27.52 15.38
CA SER A 170 -10.89 -27.66 16.37
C SER A 170 -10.39 -26.29 16.85
N VAL A 171 -10.24 -25.31 15.95
CA VAL A 171 -9.83 -23.95 16.30
C VAL A 171 -10.96 -23.22 17.02
N LYS A 172 -12.23 -23.39 16.61
CA LYS A 172 -13.38 -22.78 17.30
C LYS A 172 -13.49 -23.24 18.74
N LEU A 173 -13.28 -24.54 18.98
CA LEU A 173 -13.32 -25.14 20.33
C LEU A 173 -12.24 -24.53 21.24
N GLU A 174 -10.99 -24.49 20.76
CA GLU A 174 -9.87 -23.93 21.54
C GLU A 174 -9.94 -22.41 21.68
N ALA A 175 -10.43 -21.70 20.66
CA ALA A 175 -10.48 -20.25 20.61
C ALA A 175 -11.80 -19.64 21.11
N ASN A 176 -12.68 -20.43 21.73
CA ASN A 176 -14.07 -20.03 22.04
C ASN A 176 -14.20 -18.65 22.72
N LYS A 177 -13.29 -18.29 23.63
CA LYS A 177 -13.25 -17.01 24.35
C LYS A 177 -12.80 -15.83 23.49
N PHE A 178 -12.15 -16.10 22.36
CA PHE A 178 -11.52 -15.10 21.49
C PHE A 178 -12.26 -14.90 20.16
N LEU A 179 -13.20 -15.78 19.80
CA LEU A 179 -13.91 -15.74 18.51
C LEU A 179 -14.63 -14.41 18.23
N LYS A 180 -14.99 -13.64 19.26
CA LYS A 180 -15.62 -12.31 19.10
C LYS A 180 -14.78 -11.32 18.29
N ILE A 181 -13.45 -11.47 18.27
CA ILE A 181 -12.55 -10.60 17.52
C ILE A 181 -12.38 -11.02 16.05
N SER A 182 -12.90 -12.19 15.65
CA SER A 182 -12.66 -12.78 14.33
C SER A 182 -13.04 -11.85 13.17
N GLU A 183 -14.23 -11.26 13.21
CA GLU A 183 -14.72 -10.35 12.16
C GLU A 183 -13.83 -9.12 12.00
N GLU A 184 -13.47 -8.49 13.12
CA GLU A 184 -12.61 -7.31 13.11
C GLU A 184 -11.19 -7.64 12.67
N LEU A 185 -10.59 -8.71 13.21
CA LEU A 185 -9.26 -9.16 12.84
C LEU A 185 -9.20 -9.51 11.36
N ALA A 186 -10.20 -10.22 10.85
CA ALA A 186 -10.28 -10.58 9.44
C ALA A 186 -10.49 -9.37 8.52
N LYS A 187 -11.27 -8.38 8.96
CA LYS A 187 -11.42 -7.09 8.26
C LYS A 187 -10.10 -6.35 8.21
N ASN A 188 -9.39 -6.25 9.33
CA ASN A 188 -8.10 -5.55 9.41
C ASN A 188 -7.04 -6.26 8.57
N ILE A 189 -7.03 -7.60 8.53
CA ILE A 189 -6.15 -8.38 7.65
C ILE A 189 -6.42 -8.07 6.16
N LYS A 190 -7.67 -7.81 5.76
CA LYS A 190 -7.98 -7.40 4.38
C LYS A 190 -7.46 -6.01 4.05
N PHE A 191 -7.22 -5.12 5.01
CA PHE A 191 -6.55 -3.85 4.71
C PHE A 191 -5.09 -4.05 4.28
N LEU A 192 -4.47 -5.19 4.63
CA LEU A 192 -3.12 -5.52 4.16
C LEU A 192 -3.08 -5.93 2.68
N THR A 193 -4.24 -6.21 2.06
CA THR A 193 -4.33 -6.56 0.63
C THR A 193 -4.66 -5.36 -0.26
N ILE A 194 -4.70 -4.14 0.29
CA ILE A 194 -5.13 -2.94 -0.43
C ILE A 194 -4.05 -1.86 -0.32
N GLY A 195 -3.86 -1.10 -1.40
CA GLY A 195 -2.98 0.07 -1.42
C GLY A 195 -1.50 -0.28 -1.26
N GLN A 196 -0.73 0.60 -0.61
CA GLN A 196 0.72 0.44 -0.48
C GLN A 196 1.14 -0.82 0.29
N LYS A 197 0.31 -1.29 1.22
CA LYS A 197 0.54 -2.54 1.94
C LYS A 197 0.62 -3.73 0.99
N GLU A 198 -0.20 -3.77 -0.06
CA GLU A 198 -0.13 -4.82 -1.06
C GLU A 198 1.26 -4.87 -1.73
N LEU A 199 1.84 -3.70 -2.03
CA LEU A 199 3.17 -3.60 -2.63
C LEU A 199 4.23 -4.20 -1.70
N MET A 200 4.16 -3.94 -0.40
CA MET A 200 5.11 -4.45 0.59
C MET A 200 5.17 -5.98 0.59
N PHE A 201 4.06 -6.65 0.30
CA PHE A 201 3.93 -8.10 0.38
C PHE A 201 4.05 -8.84 -0.95
N ASN A 202 3.63 -8.20 -2.04
CA ASN A 202 3.48 -8.88 -3.33
C ASN A 202 4.28 -8.23 -4.48
N PHE A 203 4.83 -7.03 -4.29
CA PHE A 203 5.57 -6.33 -5.35
C PHE A 203 7.08 -6.47 -5.18
N GLY A 204 7.70 -7.24 -6.07
CA GLY A 204 9.13 -7.35 -6.22
C GLY A 204 9.70 -8.74 -6.00
N MET A 205 11.01 -8.78 -5.74
CA MET A 205 11.70 -10.00 -5.34
C MET A 205 11.25 -10.34 -3.93
N ALA A 206 10.84 -11.58 -3.69
CA ALA A 206 10.70 -12.05 -2.32
C ALA A 206 12.10 -12.03 -1.67
N VAL A 207 12.17 -11.56 -0.43
CA VAL A 207 13.42 -11.55 0.34
C VAL A 207 14.03 -12.96 0.37
N ASP A 208 15.25 -13.06 -0.16
CA ASP A 208 16.11 -14.22 -0.06
C ASP A 208 17.51 -13.75 0.34
N ILE A 209 17.91 -14.09 1.56
CA ILE A 209 19.19 -13.69 2.13
C ILE A 209 20.36 -14.24 1.32
N LYS A 210 20.21 -15.40 0.68
CA LYS A 210 21.24 -15.95 -0.19
C LYS A 210 21.49 -15.05 -1.41
N GLU A 211 20.45 -14.45 -1.94
CA GLU A 211 20.55 -13.51 -3.07
C GLU A 211 21.07 -12.14 -2.62
N LEU A 212 20.70 -11.70 -1.42
CA LEU A 212 21.15 -10.43 -0.83
C LEU A 212 22.60 -10.49 -0.32
N LEU A 213 23.13 -11.66 0.03
CA LEU A 213 24.52 -11.87 0.46
C LEU A 213 25.33 -12.66 -0.57
N LYS A 214 25.14 -12.37 -1.86
CA LYS A 214 26.00 -12.92 -2.92
C LYS A 214 27.44 -12.43 -2.78
N PRO A 215 28.45 -13.30 -2.97
CA PRO A 215 29.84 -12.87 -3.06
C PRO A 215 29.97 -11.69 -4.04
N ASP A 216 30.84 -10.73 -3.71
CA ASP A 216 31.10 -9.52 -4.49
C ASP A 216 29.93 -8.53 -4.64
N GLN A 217 28.87 -8.71 -3.86
CA GLN A 217 27.73 -7.78 -3.80
C GLN A 217 27.60 -7.03 -2.48
N ILE A 218 27.34 -5.73 -2.57
CA ILE A 218 26.76 -4.90 -1.51
C ILE A 218 25.28 -4.72 -1.86
N SER A 219 24.40 -5.22 -0.98
CA SER A 219 22.95 -5.06 -1.10
C SER A 219 22.50 -3.96 -0.16
N ILE A 220 21.80 -2.96 -0.67
CA ILE A 220 21.32 -1.82 0.10
C ILE A 220 19.80 -1.82 0.04
N ILE A 221 19.12 -1.87 1.17
CA ILE A 221 17.66 -1.69 1.26
C ILE A 221 17.41 -0.22 1.60
N TYR A 222 16.90 0.54 0.64
CA TYR A 222 16.58 1.96 0.78
C TYR A 222 15.18 2.13 1.39
N MET A 223 15.10 2.56 2.65
CA MET A 223 13.87 2.52 3.44
C MET A 223 12.95 3.73 3.23
N ASN A 224 13.41 4.79 2.55
CA ASN A 224 12.63 6.02 2.35
C ASN A 224 11.50 5.90 1.33
N THR A 225 11.34 4.75 0.69
CA THR A 225 10.16 4.45 -0.14
C THR A 225 8.97 3.95 0.67
N LEU A 226 9.15 3.71 1.98
CA LEU A 226 8.08 3.37 2.92
C LEU A 226 7.44 4.64 3.49
N ASP A 227 6.12 4.68 3.52
CA ASP A 227 5.33 5.87 3.89
C ASP A 227 5.54 6.35 5.33
N ASN A 228 5.72 5.42 6.27
CA ASN A 228 5.67 5.71 7.70
C ASN A 228 6.67 4.86 8.49
N GLU A 229 6.91 5.25 9.74
CA GLU A 229 7.88 4.59 10.62
C GLU A 229 7.45 3.17 11.04
N GLU A 230 6.16 2.91 11.26
CA GLU A 230 5.68 1.56 11.59
C GLU A 230 6.00 0.56 10.47
N ASP A 231 5.88 0.99 9.22
CA ASP A 231 6.22 0.23 8.03
C ASP A 231 7.72 -0.06 7.94
N LYS A 232 8.56 0.94 8.24
CA LYS A 232 10.02 0.76 8.31
C LYS A 232 10.42 -0.24 9.39
N HIS A 233 9.86 -0.09 10.59
CA HIS A 233 10.09 -1.02 11.70
C HIS A 233 9.66 -2.45 11.34
N PHE A 234 8.46 -2.59 10.78
CA PHE A 234 7.95 -3.89 10.38
C PHE A 234 8.80 -4.55 9.28
N PHE A 235 9.15 -3.79 8.24
CA PHE A 235 9.97 -4.29 7.14
C PHE A 235 11.36 -4.71 7.62
N LEU A 236 12.03 -3.89 8.44
CA LEU A 236 13.33 -4.22 9.04
C LEU A 236 13.24 -5.48 9.91
N SER A 237 12.18 -5.63 10.71
CA SER A 237 11.99 -6.81 11.55
C SER A 237 11.91 -8.09 10.70
N MET A 238 11.20 -8.05 9.58
CA MET A 238 11.10 -9.17 8.65
C MET A 238 12.44 -9.51 7.97
N ILE A 239 13.21 -8.50 7.55
CA ILE A 239 14.57 -8.71 7.01
C ILE A 239 15.48 -9.35 8.07
N ALA A 240 15.45 -8.84 9.30
CA ALA A 240 16.23 -9.37 10.41
C ALA A 240 15.84 -10.82 10.76
N THR A 241 14.55 -11.16 10.69
CA THR A 241 14.06 -12.53 10.88
C THR A 241 14.54 -13.47 9.78
N GLU A 242 14.44 -13.08 8.50
CA GLU A 242 14.94 -13.90 7.39
C GLU A 242 16.47 -14.11 7.49
N LEU A 243 17.23 -13.06 7.84
CA LEU A 243 18.67 -13.16 8.09
C LEU A 243 18.99 -14.15 9.22
N TYR A 244 18.25 -14.06 10.33
CA TYR A 244 18.42 -14.96 11.46
C TYR A 244 18.15 -16.43 11.09
N GLN A 245 17.09 -16.69 10.33
CA GLN A 245 16.78 -18.05 9.86
C GLN A 245 17.84 -18.58 8.90
N TRP A 246 18.28 -17.74 7.96
CA TRP A 246 19.28 -18.12 6.97
C TRP A 246 20.63 -18.45 7.63
N MET A 247 21.09 -17.64 8.60
CA MET A 247 22.40 -17.87 9.22
C MET A 247 22.45 -19.15 10.06
N ILE A 248 21.32 -19.55 10.67
CA ILE A 248 21.22 -20.84 11.37
C ILE A 248 21.36 -22.01 10.41
N GLN A 249 20.77 -21.89 9.21
CA GLN A 249 20.84 -22.92 8.17
C GLN A 249 22.19 -22.95 7.46
N ASN A 250 22.94 -21.85 7.50
CA ASN A 250 24.22 -21.69 6.83
C ASN A 250 25.29 -21.25 7.84
N PRO A 251 25.61 -22.06 8.87
CA PRO A 251 26.57 -21.68 9.90
C PRO A 251 27.98 -21.55 9.30
N SER A 252 28.70 -20.48 9.64
CA SER A 252 30.11 -20.32 9.28
C SER A 252 30.98 -19.98 10.48
N LYS A 253 32.15 -20.63 10.55
CA LYS A 253 33.20 -20.31 11.52
C LYS A 253 33.98 -19.05 11.15
N LYS A 254 33.94 -18.60 9.90
CA LYS A 254 34.59 -17.36 9.41
C LYS A 254 33.55 -16.28 9.20
N LEU A 255 33.99 -15.03 9.05
CA LEU A 255 33.09 -13.97 8.64
C LEU A 255 32.59 -14.26 7.22
N GLN A 256 31.28 -14.36 7.03
CA GLN A 256 30.66 -14.67 5.73
C GLN A 256 29.71 -13.57 5.23
N GLY A 257 29.40 -12.58 6.07
CA GLY A 257 28.58 -11.45 5.66
C GLY A 257 28.44 -10.40 6.74
N LEU A 258 28.13 -9.19 6.31
CA LEU A 258 27.86 -8.05 7.19
C LEU A 258 26.39 -7.63 7.11
N PHE A 259 25.81 -7.25 8.24
CA PHE A 259 24.49 -6.64 8.33
C PHE A 259 24.62 -5.27 8.97
N PHE A 260 24.37 -4.20 8.21
CA PHE A 260 24.57 -2.83 8.66
C PHE A 260 23.24 -2.09 8.76
N ILE A 261 22.95 -1.50 9.92
CA ILE A 261 21.84 -0.57 10.11
C ILE A 261 22.42 0.80 10.48
N ASP A 262 22.22 1.80 9.62
CA ASP A 262 22.51 3.19 9.98
C ASP A 262 21.37 3.78 10.82
N GLU A 263 21.72 4.70 11.71
CA GLU A 263 20.82 5.34 12.68
C GLU A 263 19.84 4.37 13.39
N ILE A 264 20.40 3.40 14.12
CA ILE A 264 19.61 2.30 14.69
C ILE A 264 18.68 2.70 15.86
N SER A 265 18.82 3.89 16.43
CA SER A 265 18.21 4.26 17.73
C SER A 265 16.69 4.01 17.79
N GLU A 266 15.98 4.34 16.73
CA GLU A 266 14.52 4.20 16.65
C GLU A 266 14.09 2.73 16.65
N PHE A 267 14.90 1.82 16.09
CA PHE A 267 14.58 0.40 16.00
C PHE A 267 14.89 -0.39 17.28
N ILE A 268 15.68 0.17 18.19
CA ILE A 268 16.06 -0.50 19.44
C ILE A 268 16.13 0.47 20.64
N PRO A 269 15.03 1.19 20.92
CA PRO A 269 15.04 2.28 21.87
C PRO A 269 15.28 1.79 23.30
N ALA A 270 15.87 2.65 24.12
CA ALA A 270 16.01 2.43 25.55
C ALA A 270 14.63 2.51 26.27
N GLY A 271 14.54 1.93 27.46
CA GLY A 271 13.33 2.04 28.30
C GLY A 271 12.25 0.99 27.99
N SER A 272 11.00 1.35 28.30
CA SER A 272 9.83 0.46 28.26
C SER A 272 9.26 0.24 26.86
N GLU A 273 9.64 1.08 25.90
CA GLU A 273 9.21 0.93 24.51
C GLU A 273 9.78 -0.36 23.89
N LYS A 274 8.91 -1.08 23.18
CA LYS A 274 9.20 -2.40 22.60
C LYS A 274 8.73 -2.47 21.14
N PRO A 275 9.41 -1.76 20.22
CA PRO A 275 9.10 -1.89 18.81
C PRO A 275 9.28 -3.34 18.35
N ILE A 276 8.64 -3.70 17.25
CA ILE A 276 8.66 -5.06 16.68
C ILE A 276 10.08 -5.54 16.32
N THR A 277 10.99 -4.62 16.00
CA THR A 277 12.40 -4.86 15.66
C THR A 277 13.25 -5.27 16.86
N LYS A 278 12.97 -4.73 18.05
CA LYS A 278 13.86 -4.83 19.23
C LYS A 278 14.19 -6.29 19.61
N PRO A 279 13.23 -7.23 19.74
CA PRO A 279 13.54 -8.61 20.10
C PRO A 279 14.45 -9.32 19.09
N ILE A 280 14.18 -9.18 17.79
CA ILE A 280 14.95 -9.89 16.75
C ILE A 280 16.34 -9.29 16.57
N LEU A 281 16.50 -7.97 16.69
CA LEU A 281 17.81 -7.32 16.67
C LEU A 281 18.67 -7.73 17.87
N GLN A 282 18.10 -7.79 19.07
CA GLN A 282 18.81 -8.29 20.26
C GLN A 282 19.25 -9.75 20.07
N LEU A 283 18.41 -10.57 19.47
CA LEU A 283 18.73 -11.97 19.18
C LEU A 283 19.88 -12.10 18.17
N LEU A 284 19.85 -11.31 17.09
CA LEU A 284 20.93 -11.21 16.12
C LEU A 284 22.24 -10.81 16.80
N PHE A 285 22.27 -9.73 17.56
CA PHE A 285 23.50 -9.28 18.25
C PHE A 285 24.03 -10.30 19.25
N LYS A 286 23.17 -11.11 19.85
CA LYS A 286 23.59 -12.17 20.78
C LYS A 286 24.17 -13.39 20.06
N GLN A 287 23.68 -13.73 18.87
CA GLN A 287 23.93 -15.04 18.26
C GLN A 287 24.68 -15.01 16.93
N ALA A 288 24.58 -13.93 16.15
CA ALA A 288 25.10 -13.84 14.78
C ALA A 288 26.59 -14.18 14.67
N ARG A 289 27.38 -13.84 15.70
CA ARG A 289 28.80 -14.22 15.82
C ARG A 289 29.08 -15.70 15.59
N LYS A 290 28.22 -16.58 16.12
CA LYS A 290 28.37 -18.05 16.03
C LYS A 290 28.20 -18.55 14.60
N TYR A 291 27.44 -17.80 13.81
CA TYR A 291 27.06 -18.12 12.45
C TYR A 291 27.84 -17.29 11.42
N GLY A 292 28.87 -16.55 11.82
CA GLY A 292 29.72 -15.82 10.89
C GLY A 292 29.11 -14.56 10.30
N ILE A 293 28.03 -14.03 10.90
CA ILE A 293 27.45 -12.73 10.52
C ILE A 293 27.93 -11.64 11.48
N GLY A 294 28.50 -10.57 10.92
CA GLY A 294 28.91 -9.38 11.65
C GLY A 294 27.87 -8.27 11.55
N CYS A 295 27.33 -7.81 12.68
CA CYS A 295 26.45 -6.65 12.70
C CYS A 295 27.27 -5.36 12.81
N ILE A 296 26.98 -4.40 11.96
CA ILE A 296 27.48 -3.03 12.04
C ILE A 296 26.29 -2.16 12.42
N ILE A 297 26.45 -1.26 13.38
CA ILE A 297 25.41 -0.27 13.70
C ILE A 297 26.03 1.10 13.87
N SER A 298 25.28 2.14 13.51
CA SER A 298 25.63 3.52 13.85
C SER A 298 24.46 4.24 14.48
N THR A 299 24.78 5.23 15.31
CA THR A 299 23.79 6.18 15.82
C THR A 299 24.44 7.48 16.28
N GLN A 300 23.67 8.55 16.21
CA GLN A 300 23.98 9.86 16.77
C GLN A 300 23.64 9.94 18.26
N ASN A 301 22.64 9.17 18.70
CA ASN A 301 22.07 9.21 20.03
C ASN A 301 22.34 7.89 20.76
N PRO A 302 23.59 7.62 21.18
CA PRO A 302 23.93 6.37 21.88
C PRO A 302 23.12 6.15 23.14
N GLY A 303 22.59 7.25 23.68
CA GLY A 303 21.81 7.23 24.87
C GLY A 303 20.38 6.75 24.76
N ASP A 304 19.90 6.59 23.55
CA ASP A 304 18.51 6.25 23.26
C ASP A 304 18.40 4.78 22.85
N ILE A 305 19.49 4.01 22.95
CA ILE A 305 19.55 2.59 22.58
C ILE A 305 19.52 1.70 23.83
N ASP A 306 18.84 0.56 23.72
CA ASP A 306 18.85 -0.49 24.75
C ASP A 306 20.29 -0.94 25.07
N TYR A 307 20.73 -0.68 26.30
CA TYR A 307 22.08 -1.00 26.78
C TYR A 307 22.45 -2.49 26.66
N LYS A 308 21.46 -3.40 26.70
CA LYS A 308 21.71 -4.85 26.55
C LYS A 308 22.18 -5.21 25.16
N ALA A 309 21.77 -4.44 24.15
CA ALA A 309 22.20 -4.61 22.77
C ALA A 309 23.69 -4.25 22.60
N PHE A 310 24.09 -3.10 23.17
CA PHE A 310 25.46 -2.60 23.12
C PHE A 310 26.48 -3.54 23.77
N ALA A 311 26.12 -4.22 24.84
CA ALA A 311 27.02 -5.15 25.53
C ALA A 311 27.52 -6.31 24.64
N GLN A 312 26.90 -6.56 23.49
CA GLN A 312 27.31 -7.61 22.55
C GLN A 312 28.39 -7.15 21.55
N PHE A 313 28.68 -5.85 21.47
CA PHE A 313 29.61 -5.29 20.50
C PHE A 313 31.05 -5.30 21.05
N GLY A 314 31.93 -6.02 20.36
CA GLY A 314 33.34 -6.13 20.71
C GLY A 314 34.23 -5.03 20.12
N THR A 315 33.76 -4.34 19.06
CA THR A 315 34.48 -3.19 18.49
C THR A 315 33.64 -1.94 18.53
N TRP A 316 34.18 -0.87 19.13
CA TRP A 316 33.52 0.44 19.22
C TRP A 316 34.39 1.52 18.61
N ALA A 317 33.82 2.30 17.70
CA ALA A 317 34.40 3.51 17.16
C ALA A 317 33.66 4.73 17.71
N ILE A 318 34.33 5.53 18.54
CA ILE A 318 33.75 6.71 19.18
C ILE A 318 34.31 7.97 18.54
N GLY A 319 33.45 8.65 17.79
CA GLY A 319 33.71 9.96 17.21
C GLY A 319 33.42 11.10 18.18
N ARG A 320 33.29 12.31 17.63
CA ARG A 320 33.04 13.52 18.44
C ARG A 320 31.72 13.43 19.21
N LEU A 321 31.79 13.59 20.54
CA LEU A 321 30.64 13.76 21.44
C LEU A 321 30.86 14.99 22.34
N THR A 322 29.89 15.90 22.38
CA THR A 322 30.01 17.18 23.10
C THR A 322 29.30 17.16 24.44
N THR A 323 28.10 16.57 24.53
CA THR A 323 27.27 16.62 25.74
C THR A 323 27.83 15.72 26.85
N LYS A 324 27.70 16.15 28.11
CA LYS A 324 28.07 15.32 29.27
C LYS A 324 27.18 14.09 29.39
N GLN A 325 25.90 14.22 29.03
CA GLN A 325 24.92 13.14 29.10
C GLN A 325 25.29 11.98 28.16
N ASP A 326 25.61 12.25 26.89
CA ASP A 326 25.98 11.18 25.93
C ASP A 326 27.26 10.47 26.35
N LYS A 327 28.26 11.24 26.82
CA LYS A 327 29.50 10.69 27.37
C LYS A 327 29.24 9.77 28.56
N ASN A 328 28.40 10.19 29.50
CA ASN A 328 28.07 9.40 30.69
C ASN A 328 27.32 8.12 30.34
N LYS A 329 26.41 8.16 29.35
CA LYS A 329 25.62 7.00 28.93
C LYS A 329 26.50 5.88 28.33
N ILE A 330 27.55 6.21 27.58
CA ILE A 330 28.47 5.19 27.02
C ILE A 330 29.62 4.80 27.97
N LYS A 331 29.91 5.61 28.98
CA LYS A 331 31.04 5.42 29.92
C LYS A 331 31.09 4.02 30.51
N LYS A 332 29.94 3.49 30.97
CA LYS A 332 29.87 2.17 31.61
C LYS A 332 30.26 1.06 30.64
N SER A 333 29.78 1.10 29.40
CA SER A 333 30.10 0.11 28.38
C SER A 333 31.55 0.21 27.91
N LEU A 334 32.12 1.40 27.85
CA LEU A 334 33.53 1.57 27.48
C LEU A 334 34.47 1.07 28.58
N LYS A 335 34.10 1.20 29.87
CA LYS A 335 34.92 0.73 31.01
C LYS A 335 35.11 -0.79 31.04
N SER A 336 34.22 -1.57 30.44
CA SER A 336 34.45 -3.00 30.26
C SER A 336 35.44 -3.33 29.12
N LEU A 337 35.78 -2.36 28.27
CA LEU A 337 36.68 -2.54 27.12
C LEU A 337 38.07 -1.95 27.35
N SER A 338 38.21 -0.96 28.24
CA SER A 338 39.50 -0.33 28.55
C SER A 338 39.48 0.36 29.91
N ASN A 339 40.65 0.48 30.53
CA ASN A 339 40.83 1.20 31.80
C ASN A 339 41.00 2.72 31.62
N ASP A 340 41.44 3.21 30.45
CA ASP A 340 41.74 4.65 30.21
C ASP A 340 40.52 5.47 29.72
N VAL A 341 39.32 5.05 30.08
CA VAL A 341 38.07 5.61 29.52
C VAL A 341 37.85 7.06 29.95
N ASP A 342 38.18 7.40 31.19
CA ASP A 342 37.91 8.74 31.74
C ASP A 342 38.68 9.83 30.97
N ASN A 343 39.95 9.60 30.64
CA ASN A 343 40.76 10.50 29.82
C ASN A 343 40.23 10.60 28.37
N ILE A 344 39.82 9.47 27.79
CA ILE A 344 39.27 9.44 26.43
C ILE A 344 37.97 10.27 26.36
N LEU A 345 37.05 10.11 27.32
CA LEU A 345 35.78 10.86 27.37
C LEU A 345 35.98 12.38 27.44
N LEU A 346 37.01 12.85 28.16
CA LEU A 346 37.37 14.27 28.21
C LEU A 346 37.81 14.80 26.84
N ASN A 347 38.49 13.96 26.05
CA ASN A 347 39.03 14.34 24.74
C ASN A 347 38.05 14.13 23.57
N LEU A 348 36.93 13.41 23.75
CA LEU A 348 35.93 13.20 22.69
C LEU A 348 35.38 14.50 22.08
N SER A 349 35.23 15.56 22.87
CA SER A 349 34.73 16.85 22.39
C SER A 349 35.72 17.59 21.49
N LYS A 350 37.01 17.21 21.53
CA LYS A 350 38.12 17.80 20.74
C LYS A 350 38.36 17.06 19.42
N LEU A 351 37.70 15.92 19.19
CA LEU A 351 37.86 15.18 17.93
C LEU A 351 37.32 15.99 16.75
N GLN A 352 38.06 16.00 15.66
CA GLN A 352 37.60 16.53 14.39
C GLN A 352 36.80 15.48 13.59
N PRO A 353 35.98 15.89 12.61
CA PRO A 353 35.30 14.97 11.71
C PRO A 353 36.25 13.91 11.12
N GLY A 354 35.81 12.65 11.13
CA GLY A 354 36.60 11.51 10.67
C GLY A 354 37.66 11.03 11.66
N GLN A 355 37.77 11.61 12.87
CA GLN A 355 38.63 11.10 13.93
C GLN A 355 37.83 10.27 14.93
N PHE A 356 38.39 9.12 15.30
CA PHE A 356 37.75 8.15 16.19
C PHE A 356 38.73 7.58 17.21
N TYR A 357 38.23 7.26 18.40
CA TYR A 357 38.85 6.27 19.27
C TYR A 357 38.24 4.90 18.98
N ILE A 358 39.09 3.92 18.68
CA ILE A 358 38.70 2.54 18.41
C ILE A 358 39.02 1.67 19.63
N PHE A 359 37.99 1.15 20.27
CA PHE A 359 38.07 0.14 21.32
C PHE A 359 37.84 -1.22 20.66
N ALA A 360 38.91 -2.01 20.51
CA ALA A 360 38.84 -3.36 19.95
C ALA A 360 39.85 -4.25 20.71
N PRO A 361 39.54 -4.67 21.95
CA PRO A 361 40.49 -5.37 22.81
C PRO A 361 40.92 -6.73 22.25
N ASP A 362 40.17 -7.29 21.31
CA ASP A 362 40.53 -8.51 20.60
C ASP A 362 41.57 -8.32 19.49
N GLN A 363 41.86 -7.07 19.13
CA GLN A 363 42.82 -6.72 18.08
C GLN A 363 44.00 -5.90 18.59
N PHE A 364 43.78 -5.05 19.59
CA PHE A 364 44.76 -4.09 20.06
C PHE A 364 44.79 -4.08 21.58
N ASP A 365 46.00 -4.02 22.14
CA ASP A 365 46.22 -3.91 23.59
C ASP A 365 45.81 -2.54 24.14
N GLU A 366 45.77 -1.51 23.27
CA GLU A 366 45.44 -0.13 23.62
C GLU A 366 44.30 0.43 22.76
N VAL A 367 43.65 1.49 23.25
CA VAL A 367 42.64 2.21 22.49
C VAL A 367 43.31 3.01 21.38
N MET A 368 42.88 2.79 20.13
CA MET A 368 43.54 3.37 18.98
C MET A 368 42.85 4.67 18.55
N LYS A 369 43.56 5.79 18.59
CA LYS A 369 43.11 7.05 17.96
C LYS A 369 43.47 7.06 16.47
N ILE A 370 42.46 7.11 15.61
CA ILE A 370 42.65 7.08 14.15
C ILE A 370 41.99 8.27 13.46
N LYS A 371 42.45 8.59 12.25
CA LYS A 371 41.72 9.38 11.25
C LYS A 371 41.32 8.45 10.11
N THR A 372 40.02 8.28 9.89
CA THR A 372 39.45 7.47 8.82
C THR A 372 39.93 7.95 7.46
N ARG A 373 40.17 7.03 6.52
CA ARG A 373 40.49 7.40 5.13
C ARG A 373 39.24 7.94 4.42
N TRP A 374 39.43 8.62 3.30
CA TRP A 374 38.29 8.95 2.44
C TRP A 374 37.80 7.72 1.67
N LEU A 375 36.53 7.77 1.27
CA LEU A 375 35.87 6.72 0.49
C LEU A 375 36.46 6.62 -0.91
N TYR A 376 36.39 5.42 -1.48
CA TYR A 376 36.62 5.20 -2.91
C TYR A 376 35.40 5.63 -3.71
N THR A 377 34.20 5.45 -3.16
CA THR A 377 32.93 5.96 -3.72
C THR A 377 32.68 7.41 -3.33
N GLU A 378 31.70 8.04 -3.96
CA GLU A 378 31.20 9.35 -3.52
C GLU A 378 30.44 9.26 -2.17
N HIS A 379 30.29 10.42 -1.52
CA HIS A 379 29.51 10.57 -0.30
C HIS A 379 28.51 11.70 -0.49
N LYS A 380 27.24 11.33 -0.60
CA LYS A 380 26.11 12.22 -0.81
C LYS A 380 24.86 11.54 -0.26
N THR A 381 23.92 12.30 0.29
CA THR A 381 22.57 11.79 0.59
C THR A 381 21.78 11.68 -0.70
N LEU A 382 21.26 10.48 -0.99
CA LEU A 382 20.48 10.23 -2.20
C LEU A 382 18.98 10.28 -1.92
N ASN A 383 18.27 11.01 -2.78
CA ASN A 383 16.81 10.98 -2.79
C ASN A 383 16.30 9.87 -3.73
N GLU A 384 15.00 9.62 -3.65
CA GLU A 384 14.30 8.64 -4.46
C GLU A 384 14.49 8.76 -5.98
N GLN A 385 14.69 9.97 -6.52
CA GLN A 385 14.96 10.17 -7.96
C GLN A 385 16.40 9.79 -8.32
N ASP A 386 17.36 10.09 -7.44
CA ASP A 386 18.74 9.64 -7.61
C ASP A 386 18.81 8.10 -7.62
N ILE A 387 18.08 7.45 -6.70
CA ILE A 387 17.98 5.97 -6.66
C ILE A 387 17.44 5.42 -7.98
N LYS A 388 16.38 6.04 -8.54
CA LYS A 388 15.81 5.66 -9.84
C LYS A 388 16.87 5.67 -10.94
N LYS A 389 17.56 6.80 -11.11
CA LYS A 389 18.57 6.98 -12.16
C LYS A 389 19.71 5.97 -12.05
N ILE A 390 20.23 5.75 -10.85
CA ILE A 390 21.33 4.81 -10.60
C ILE A 390 20.89 3.38 -10.92
N SER A 391 19.66 3.02 -10.54
CA SER A 391 19.19 1.64 -10.68
C SER A 391 18.71 1.30 -12.09
N ASP A 392 18.34 2.29 -12.92
CA ASP A 392 17.85 2.06 -14.28
C ASP A 392 18.85 1.25 -15.14
N GLU A 393 20.16 1.40 -14.90
CA GLU A 393 21.22 0.70 -15.63
C GLU A 393 21.21 -0.83 -15.45
N TYR A 394 20.75 -1.32 -14.29
CA TYR A 394 20.79 -2.76 -13.97
C TYR A 394 19.43 -3.33 -13.58
N ARG A 395 18.38 -2.51 -13.38
CA ARG A 395 17.07 -2.98 -12.90
C ARG A 395 16.46 -4.04 -13.79
N GLU A 396 16.58 -3.90 -15.10
CA GLU A 396 16.00 -4.85 -16.07
C GLU A 396 16.68 -6.23 -16.04
N SER A 397 17.90 -6.33 -15.49
CA SER A 397 18.61 -7.61 -15.34
C SER A 397 18.06 -8.49 -14.22
N PHE A 398 17.24 -7.93 -13.32
CA PHE A 398 16.65 -8.67 -12.21
C PHE A 398 15.25 -9.18 -12.58
N SER A 399 15.03 -10.48 -12.36
CA SER A 399 13.69 -11.07 -12.43
C SER A 399 13.00 -10.90 -11.09
N TYR A 400 11.92 -10.13 -11.07
CA TYR A 400 11.10 -9.93 -9.88
C TYR A 400 9.62 -10.01 -10.23
N THR A 401 8.79 -10.25 -9.21
CA THR A 401 7.35 -10.12 -9.37
C THR A 401 7.08 -8.66 -9.65
N LYS A 402 6.99 -8.29 -10.92
CA LYS A 402 6.47 -6.99 -11.29
C LYS A 402 5.11 -6.87 -10.64
N LEU A 403 4.76 -5.65 -10.25
CA LEU A 403 3.40 -5.28 -9.87
C LEU A 403 2.54 -5.94 -10.92
N SER A 404 1.74 -6.89 -10.47
CA SER A 404 1.45 -7.98 -11.36
C SER A 404 0.87 -7.41 -12.63
N SER A 405 1.47 -7.80 -13.74
CA SER A 405 0.70 -7.98 -14.94
C SER A 405 -0.28 -9.16 -14.72
N SER A 406 -0.90 -9.31 -13.55
CA SER A 406 -2.25 -9.84 -13.44
C SER A 406 -3.29 -8.73 -13.52
N ASN A 407 -2.83 -7.48 -13.70
CA ASN A 407 -3.49 -6.35 -14.39
C ASN A 407 -2.96 -6.11 -15.84
N GLU A 408 -2.00 -6.90 -16.37
CA GLU A 408 -1.38 -6.73 -17.73
C GLU A 408 -1.06 -8.04 -18.52
N GLN A 409 -1.11 -9.25 -17.95
CA GLN A 409 -0.66 -10.56 -18.49
C GLN A 409 -1.48 -11.79 -18.05
N LYS A 410 -2.34 -11.72 -17.00
CA LYS A 410 -3.57 -12.57 -16.97
C LYS A 410 -4.46 -12.31 -18.21
N ILE A 411 -4.16 -11.23 -18.93
CA ILE A 411 -4.67 -10.79 -20.22
C ILE A 411 -4.19 -11.66 -21.40
N LYS A 412 -3.16 -12.52 -21.28
CA LYS A 412 -2.63 -13.21 -22.48
C LYS A 412 -2.98 -14.69 -22.69
N LYS A 413 -3.49 -15.44 -21.70
CA LYS A 413 -3.98 -16.82 -21.94
C LYS A 413 -5.14 -17.22 -21.01
N VAL A 414 -6.23 -16.48 -21.08
CA VAL A 414 -7.54 -17.14 -21.06
C VAL A 414 -8.13 -16.87 -22.43
N LYS A 415 -8.55 -17.91 -23.15
CA LYS A 415 -9.56 -17.72 -24.20
C LYS A 415 -10.84 -17.26 -23.49
N VAL A 416 -10.90 -15.97 -23.16
CA VAL A 416 -12.11 -15.28 -22.76
C VAL A 416 -12.31 -14.22 -23.81
N LYS A 417 -13.45 -14.31 -24.48
CA LYS A 417 -13.95 -13.32 -25.43
C LYS A 417 -13.74 -11.93 -24.84
N HIS A 418 -13.03 -11.06 -25.57
CA HIS A 418 -12.99 -9.63 -25.29
C HIS A 418 -14.43 -9.11 -25.15
N GLU A 419 -14.86 -8.73 -23.96
CA GLU A 419 -15.91 -7.71 -23.85
C GLU A 419 -15.20 -6.36 -23.88
N LYS A 420 -15.26 -5.71 -25.05
CA LYS A 420 -14.91 -4.29 -25.20
C LYS A 420 -15.71 -3.52 -24.15
N LYS A 421 -15.03 -2.83 -23.22
CA LYS A 421 -15.71 -1.89 -22.32
C LYS A 421 -15.98 -0.61 -23.12
N GLU A 422 -17.25 -0.23 -23.20
CA GLU A 422 -17.72 0.88 -24.05
C GLU A 422 -17.51 2.23 -23.36
N PHE A 423 -17.05 3.22 -24.10
CA PHE A 423 -17.01 4.62 -23.65
C PHE A 423 -18.06 5.39 -24.43
N PHE A 424 -18.68 6.38 -23.80
CA PHE A 424 -19.33 7.43 -24.56
C PHE A 424 -18.25 8.23 -25.29
N PRO A 425 -18.51 8.68 -26.53
CA PRO A 425 -17.51 9.44 -27.29
C PRO A 425 -17.16 10.74 -26.58
N LEU A 426 -15.90 11.15 -26.62
CA LEU A 426 -15.50 12.52 -26.32
C LEU A 426 -15.59 13.29 -27.63
N LEU A 427 -16.53 14.25 -27.70
CA LEU A 427 -16.83 15.00 -28.93
C LEU A 427 -16.38 16.46 -28.87
N ILE A 428 -15.74 16.86 -27.77
CA ILE A 428 -15.30 18.23 -27.51
C ILE A 428 -13.78 18.26 -27.51
N THR A 429 -13.23 19.23 -28.22
CA THR A 429 -11.80 19.51 -28.26
C THR A 429 -11.35 20.31 -27.04
N ASP A 430 -10.05 20.26 -26.74
CA ASP A 430 -9.43 21.05 -25.66
C ASP A 430 -9.62 22.57 -25.82
N GLU A 431 -9.82 23.05 -27.05
CA GLU A 431 -10.09 24.46 -27.33
C GLU A 431 -11.56 24.81 -27.06
N GLU A 432 -12.50 23.97 -27.49
CA GLU A 432 -13.92 24.15 -27.24
C GLU A 432 -14.25 24.12 -25.75
N ILE A 433 -13.63 23.22 -24.97
CA ILE A 433 -13.88 23.17 -23.52
C ILE A 433 -13.38 24.42 -22.80
N LYS A 434 -12.27 25.02 -23.23
CA LYS A 434 -11.79 26.30 -22.70
C LYS A 434 -12.79 27.43 -23.00
N ASN A 435 -13.35 27.45 -24.21
CA ASN A 435 -14.38 28.43 -24.58
C ASN A 435 -15.67 28.24 -23.77
N PHE A 436 -16.12 27.01 -23.57
CA PHE A 436 -17.28 26.73 -22.72
C PHE A 436 -17.03 27.14 -21.26
N ALA A 437 -15.83 26.89 -20.74
CA ALA A 437 -15.44 27.31 -19.40
C ALA A 437 -15.44 28.84 -19.24
N GLU A 438 -14.89 29.57 -20.22
CA GLU A 438 -14.90 31.04 -20.19
C GLU A 438 -16.30 31.63 -20.28
N ASN A 439 -17.20 31.02 -21.06
CA ASN A 439 -18.60 31.45 -21.17
C ASN A 439 -19.41 31.21 -19.89
N LYS A 440 -19.04 30.18 -19.10
CA LYS A 440 -19.69 29.84 -17.83
C LYS A 440 -19.12 30.60 -16.62
N ARG A 441 -18.02 31.33 -16.81
CA ARG A 441 -17.37 32.17 -15.79
C ARG A 441 -18.22 33.39 -15.48
N ARG A 442 -18.46 33.67 -14.19
CA ARG A 442 -19.14 34.91 -13.79
C ARG A 442 -18.17 36.08 -13.90
N LYS A 443 -18.60 37.13 -14.62
CA LYS A 443 -17.83 38.38 -14.79
C LYS A 443 -18.50 39.49 -14.00
N LYS A 444 -17.69 40.39 -13.44
CA LYS A 444 -18.16 41.60 -12.76
C LYS A 444 -18.74 42.55 -13.81
N PHE A 445 -19.95 43.09 -13.57
CA PHE A 445 -20.55 44.10 -14.44
C PHE A 445 -20.63 45.44 -13.69
N LEU A 446 -19.93 46.45 -14.20
CA LEU A 446 -19.72 47.76 -13.57
C LEU A 446 -19.19 47.67 -12.12
N PHE A 447 -20.11 47.59 -11.15
CA PHE A 447 -19.84 47.58 -9.71
C PHE A 447 -20.55 46.44 -8.96
N PHE A 448 -21.31 45.58 -9.66
CA PHE A 448 -22.03 44.45 -9.08
C PHE A 448 -21.53 43.11 -9.64
N GLY A 449 -21.47 42.10 -8.76
CA GLY A 449 -20.96 40.77 -9.08
C GLY A 449 -19.49 40.57 -8.70
N ARG A 450 -19.04 39.32 -8.77
CA ARG A 450 -17.68 38.89 -8.43
C ARG A 450 -16.98 38.43 -9.69
N GLU A 451 -15.69 38.72 -9.78
CA GLU A 451 -14.86 38.21 -10.87
C GLU A 451 -14.36 36.81 -10.50
N GLU A 452 -14.72 35.83 -11.33
CA GLU A 452 -14.21 34.48 -11.20
C GLU A 452 -13.02 34.25 -12.14
N THR A 453 -12.06 33.45 -11.69
CA THR A 453 -10.94 32.94 -12.51
C THR A 453 -11.05 31.42 -12.64
N ILE A 454 -10.65 30.84 -13.77
CA ILE A 454 -10.60 29.38 -13.95
C ILE A 454 -9.33 28.86 -13.28
N LYS A 455 -9.49 28.03 -12.25
CA LYS A 455 -8.38 27.41 -11.51
C LYS A 455 -7.91 26.10 -12.15
N SER A 456 -8.85 25.29 -12.62
CA SER A 456 -8.56 24.01 -13.28
C SER A 456 -9.70 23.57 -14.18
N ILE A 457 -9.35 22.84 -15.24
CA ILE A 457 -10.27 22.09 -16.11
C ILE A 457 -9.74 20.66 -16.11
N THR A 458 -10.51 19.70 -15.60
CA THR A 458 -10.07 18.30 -15.44
C THR A 458 -11.06 17.37 -16.13
N LEU A 459 -10.59 16.55 -17.09
CA LEU A 459 -11.40 15.52 -17.72
C LEU A 459 -11.55 14.32 -16.78
N ASN A 460 -12.81 13.95 -16.51
CA ASN A 460 -13.19 12.86 -15.63
C ASN A 460 -14.13 11.89 -16.35
N LEU A 461 -14.19 10.66 -15.82
CA LEU A 461 -15.02 9.58 -16.35
C LEU A 461 -16.05 9.16 -15.31
N ARG A 462 -17.34 9.39 -15.61
CA ARG A 462 -18.43 8.97 -14.74
C ARG A 462 -19.01 7.62 -15.18
N PRO A 463 -19.14 6.63 -14.28
CA PRO A 463 -19.69 5.33 -14.65
C PRO A 463 -21.18 5.44 -14.97
N VAL A 464 -21.60 4.79 -16.04
CA VAL A 464 -22.98 4.61 -16.48
C VAL A 464 -23.23 3.11 -16.63
N ILE A 465 -24.22 2.59 -15.90
CA ILE A 465 -24.60 1.19 -15.98
C ILE A 465 -25.68 1.04 -17.04
N LYS A 466 -25.41 0.21 -18.04
CA LYS A 466 -26.27 -0.07 -19.17
C LYS A 466 -26.91 -1.44 -18.97
N ALA A 467 -28.21 -1.47 -18.75
CA ALA A 467 -28.94 -2.71 -18.58
C ALA A 467 -29.84 -2.99 -19.79
N THR A 468 -29.49 -4.02 -20.55
CA THR A 468 -30.29 -4.49 -21.67
C THR A 468 -31.41 -5.38 -21.13
N VAL A 469 -32.65 -5.02 -21.41
CA VAL A 469 -33.86 -5.72 -20.98
C VAL A 469 -34.71 -6.13 -22.17
N GLN A 470 -35.39 -7.26 -22.05
CA GLN A 470 -36.38 -7.75 -23.00
C GLN A 470 -37.79 -7.49 -22.47
N TYR A 471 -38.70 -7.09 -23.36
CA TYR A 471 -40.12 -6.95 -23.05
C TYR A 471 -41.01 -7.37 -24.23
N LYS A 472 -42.25 -7.74 -23.94
CA LYS A 472 -43.24 -8.17 -24.96
C LYS A 472 -43.96 -6.98 -25.60
N LYS A 473 -44.05 -6.97 -26.93
CA LYS A 473 -44.70 -5.90 -27.70
C LYS A 473 -46.24 -6.02 -27.68
N GLY A 474 -46.87 -5.70 -26.55
CA GLY A 474 -48.34 -5.73 -26.43
C GLY A 474 -48.88 -7.05 -25.86
N MET A 475 -50.17 -7.07 -25.50
CA MET A 475 -50.81 -8.25 -24.88
C MET A 475 -50.93 -9.45 -25.84
N PHE A 476 -50.94 -9.21 -27.15
CA PHE A 476 -51.31 -10.22 -28.15
C PHE A 476 -50.22 -10.57 -29.18
N LYS A 477 -49.04 -9.92 -29.14
CA LYS A 477 -47.91 -10.26 -30.04
C LYS A 477 -46.82 -11.01 -29.29
N LYS A 478 -46.31 -12.08 -29.90
CA LYS A 478 -45.18 -12.89 -29.39
C LYS A 478 -43.81 -12.21 -29.59
N ASP A 479 -43.76 -11.08 -30.28
CA ASP A 479 -42.51 -10.38 -30.56
C ASP A 479 -41.92 -9.80 -29.26
N THR A 480 -40.67 -10.17 -28.99
CA THR A 480 -39.87 -9.66 -27.86
C THR A 480 -38.90 -8.62 -28.41
N LEU A 481 -38.85 -7.44 -27.77
CA LEU A 481 -37.94 -6.36 -28.13
C LEU A 481 -36.89 -6.18 -27.03
N GLU A 482 -35.66 -5.87 -27.44
CA GLU A 482 -34.58 -5.48 -26.54
C GLU A 482 -34.50 -3.96 -26.43
N LYS A 483 -34.21 -3.48 -25.22
CA LYS A 483 -33.92 -2.07 -24.97
C LYS A 483 -32.91 -1.89 -23.86
N GLU A 484 -32.18 -0.80 -23.93
CA GLU A 484 -31.18 -0.42 -22.94
C GLU A 484 -31.78 0.60 -21.97
N ILE A 485 -31.58 0.34 -20.68
CA ILE A 485 -31.91 1.24 -19.58
C ILE A 485 -30.59 1.69 -18.98
N LEU A 486 -30.39 3.01 -18.86
CA LEU A 486 -29.15 3.57 -18.34
C LEU A 486 -29.37 4.03 -16.89
N PHE A 487 -28.39 3.72 -16.05
CA PHE A 487 -28.32 4.16 -14.66
C PHE A 487 -27.03 4.92 -14.42
N ASP A 488 -27.07 5.96 -13.60
CA ASP A 488 -25.86 6.55 -13.04
C ASP A 488 -25.19 5.51 -12.12
N GLY A 489 -23.91 5.19 -12.38
CA GLY A 489 -23.18 4.17 -11.64
C GLY A 489 -22.78 4.59 -10.21
N VAL A 490 -22.87 5.88 -9.90
CA VAL A 490 -22.61 6.44 -8.57
C VAL A 490 -23.91 6.56 -7.76
N THR A 491 -24.95 7.19 -8.34
CA THR A 491 -26.19 7.53 -7.61
C THR A 491 -27.30 6.50 -7.79
N GLY A 492 -27.35 5.80 -8.92
CA GLY A 492 -28.37 4.77 -9.20
C GLY A 492 -29.64 5.29 -9.81
N ASN A 493 -29.68 6.59 -10.07
CA ASN A 493 -30.78 7.22 -10.77
C ASN A 493 -30.85 6.72 -12.21
N LEU A 494 -32.05 6.68 -12.76
CA LEU A 494 -32.21 6.50 -14.19
C LEU A 494 -31.74 7.75 -14.91
N ILE A 495 -30.98 7.52 -15.98
CA ILE A 495 -30.47 8.59 -16.81
C ILE A 495 -30.89 8.37 -18.26
N THR A 496 -31.08 9.45 -18.98
CA THR A 496 -31.28 9.42 -20.43
C THR A 496 -30.27 10.32 -21.12
N ILE A 497 -30.07 10.04 -22.40
CA ILE A 497 -29.23 10.88 -23.26
C ILE A 497 -30.17 11.55 -24.25
N ASN A 498 -30.29 12.87 -24.15
CA ASN A 498 -31.15 13.62 -25.05
C ASN A 498 -30.52 13.74 -26.46
N LEU A 499 -31.26 14.34 -27.40
CA LEU A 499 -30.79 14.55 -28.79
C LEU A 499 -29.51 15.38 -28.90
N ASP A 500 -29.23 16.18 -27.87
CA ASP A 500 -28.03 17.02 -27.76
C ASP A 500 -26.91 16.32 -26.96
N TYR A 501 -26.97 15.00 -26.80
CA TYR A 501 -25.98 14.17 -26.09
C TYR A 501 -25.74 14.54 -24.62
N ASN A 502 -26.75 15.08 -23.94
CA ASN A 502 -26.68 15.39 -22.52
C ASN A 502 -27.24 14.26 -21.70
N LEU A 503 -26.50 13.90 -20.66
CA LEU A 503 -26.95 12.99 -19.63
C LEU A 503 -27.90 13.75 -18.70
N ILE A 504 -29.16 13.35 -18.68
CA ILE A 504 -30.21 13.93 -17.84
C ILE A 504 -30.64 12.87 -16.83
N SER A 505 -30.68 13.24 -15.55
CA SER A 505 -31.31 12.41 -14.52
C SER A 505 -32.82 12.53 -14.64
N ASP A 506 -33.44 11.60 -15.35
CA ASP A 506 -34.87 11.68 -15.72
C ASP A 506 -35.83 11.18 -14.65
N MET A 507 -35.38 10.31 -13.76
CA MET A 507 -36.24 9.73 -12.73
C MET A 507 -35.48 9.55 -11.42
N GLY A 508 -36.15 9.87 -10.31
CA GLY A 508 -35.57 9.81 -8.96
C GLY A 508 -35.11 8.40 -8.55
N LEU A 509 -34.67 8.26 -7.30
CA LEU A 509 -34.05 7.05 -6.74
C LEU A 509 -35.03 5.84 -6.73
N ILE A 510 -35.11 5.11 -7.85
CA ILE A 510 -35.95 3.89 -7.98
C ILE A 510 -35.53 2.82 -6.95
N SER A 511 -34.25 2.82 -6.54
CA SER A 511 -33.74 1.95 -5.48
C SER A 511 -34.37 2.18 -4.11
N GLU A 512 -35.04 3.30 -3.88
CA GLU A 512 -35.66 3.68 -2.61
C GLU A 512 -37.18 3.42 -2.56
N LEU A 513 -37.73 2.81 -3.61
CA LEU A 513 -39.13 2.45 -3.67
C LEU A 513 -39.40 1.21 -2.81
N ASP A 514 -40.44 1.28 -1.98
CA ASP A 514 -40.89 0.11 -1.21
C ASP A 514 -41.78 -0.84 -2.06
N ASP A 515 -42.09 -2.02 -1.52
CA ASP A 515 -42.84 -3.06 -2.24
C ASP A 515 -44.22 -2.59 -2.72
N LYS A 516 -44.87 -1.69 -1.99
CA LYS A 516 -46.20 -1.16 -2.34
C LYS A 516 -46.09 -0.10 -3.44
N GLU A 517 -45.07 0.75 -3.37
CA GLU A 517 -44.72 1.72 -4.40
C GLU A 517 -44.40 1.00 -5.72
N MET A 518 -43.57 -0.05 -5.67
CA MET A 518 -43.26 -0.88 -6.84
C MET A 518 -44.48 -1.63 -7.39
N SER A 519 -45.35 -2.16 -6.52
CA SER A 519 -46.59 -2.84 -6.94
C SER A 519 -47.53 -1.90 -7.72
N ILE A 520 -47.75 -0.68 -7.19
CA ILE A 520 -48.58 0.33 -7.87
C ILE A 520 -47.94 0.77 -9.19
N LEU A 521 -46.64 1.05 -9.20
CA LEU A 521 -45.91 1.45 -10.40
C LEU A 521 -46.00 0.39 -11.50
N ASN A 522 -45.75 -0.87 -11.18
CA ASN A 522 -45.86 -1.99 -12.12
C ASN A 522 -47.26 -2.13 -12.71
N TYR A 523 -48.28 -2.03 -11.85
CA TYR A 523 -49.68 -2.14 -12.29
C TYR A 523 -50.05 -1.02 -13.27
N VAL A 524 -49.65 0.22 -12.98
CA VAL A 524 -49.89 1.38 -13.85
C VAL A 524 -49.11 1.26 -15.17
N ILE A 525 -47.88 0.77 -15.15
CA ILE A 525 -47.10 0.55 -16.39
C ILE A 525 -47.72 -0.56 -17.25
N GLU A 526 -48.16 -1.66 -16.62
CA GLU A 526 -48.73 -2.82 -17.33
C GLU A 526 -50.07 -2.47 -17.99
N LYS A 527 -50.96 -1.81 -17.25
CA LYS A 527 -52.32 -1.50 -17.70
C LYS A 527 -52.42 -0.18 -18.47
N GLY A 528 -51.39 0.64 -18.44
CA GLY A 528 -51.42 2.00 -18.97
C GLY A 528 -52.22 2.94 -18.05
N SER A 529 -52.89 3.95 -18.61
CA SER A 529 -53.71 4.87 -17.82
C SER A 529 -54.85 4.12 -17.11
N VAL A 530 -54.83 4.10 -15.77
CA VAL A 530 -55.78 3.36 -14.93
C VAL A 530 -56.42 4.23 -13.86
N SER A 531 -57.70 3.98 -13.56
CA SER A 531 -58.42 4.69 -12.51
C SER A 531 -58.05 4.19 -11.12
N SER A 532 -58.14 5.08 -10.13
CA SER A 532 -57.90 4.78 -8.72
C SER A 532 -58.75 3.62 -8.19
N LEU A 533 -60.01 3.51 -8.64
CA LEU A 533 -60.94 2.42 -8.31
C LEU A 533 -60.45 1.06 -8.82
N LYS A 534 -59.83 1.03 -10.01
CA LYS A 534 -59.31 -0.22 -10.57
C LYS A 534 -58.07 -0.70 -9.83
N ILE A 535 -57.19 0.22 -9.41
CA ILE A 535 -56.02 -0.09 -8.57
C ILE A 535 -56.47 -0.60 -7.19
N LEU A 536 -57.49 0.03 -6.58
CA LEU A 536 -58.07 -0.39 -5.30
C LEU A 536 -58.54 -1.85 -5.33
N ASN A 537 -59.32 -2.20 -6.36
CA ASN A 537 -59.92 -3.52 -6.50
C ASN A 537 -58.88 -4.60 -6.81
N ASP A 538 -57.96 -4.32 -7.73
CA ASP A 538 -57.03 -5.34 -8.23
C ASP A 538 -55.84 -5.56 -7.28
N LEU A 539 -55.30 -4.50 -6.66
CA LEU A 539 -54.17 -4.62 -5.73
C LEU A 539 -54.59 -4.81 -4.26
N LYS A 540 -55.89 -4.69 -3.95
CA LYS A 540 -56.46 -4.82 -2.59
C LYS A 540 -55.81 -3.88 -1.55
N TYR A 541 -55.30 -2.73 -1.97
CA TYR A 541 -54.77 -1.69 -1.07
C TYR A 541 -55.86 -0.72 -0.64
N SER A 542 -55.69 -0.04 0.50
CA SER A 542 -56.65 0.99 0.93
C SER A 542 -56.43 2.29 0.16
N LYS A 543 -57.49 3.11 0.04
CA LYS A 543 -57.43 4.43 -0.64
C LYS A 543 -56.35 5.35 -0.07
N ARG A 544 -56.12 5.29 1.24
CA ARG A 544 -55.07 6.05 1.92
C ARG A 544 -53.67 5.62 1.50
N VAL A 545 -53.44 4.31 1.36
CA VAL A 545 -52.15 3.75 0.91
C VAL A 545 -51.88 4.13 -0.54
N ILE A 546 -52.86 3.96 -1.43
CA ILE A 546 -52.70 4.29 -2.85
C ILE A 546 -52.37 5.78 -3.02
N ASN A 547 -53.10 6.68 -2.37
CA ASN A 547 -52.85 8.12 -2.49
C ASN A 547 -51.46 8.49 -1.95
N SER A 548 -51.07 7.99 -0.78
CA SER A 548 -49.75 8.30 -0.19
C SER A 548 -48.61 7.79 -1.06
N LYS A 549 -48.71 6.56 -1.59
CA LYS A 549 -47.65 5.98 -2.41
C LYS A 549 -47.61 6.56 -3.81
N ALA A 550 -48.76 6.83 -4.40
CA ALA A 550 -48.83 7.42 -5.73
C ALA A 550 -48.35 8.88 -5.76
N ASN A 551 -48.55 9.65 -4.68
CA ASN A 551 -47.94 10.97 -4.55
C ASN A 551 -46.41 10.88 -4.55
N LYS A 552 -45.82 9.94 -3.80
CA LYS A 552 -44.37 9.72 -3.82
C LYS A 552 -43.86 9.27 -5.20
N LEU A 553 -44.60 8.42 -5.90
CA LEU A 553 -44.29 8.03 -7.28
C LEU A 553 -44.38 9.21 -8.26
N MET A 554 -45.29 10.17 -8.02
CA MET A 554 -45.41 11.41 -8.78
C MET A 554 -44.25 12.36 -8.46
N ASP A 555 -43.84 12.48 -7.18
CA ASP A 555 -42.69 13.28 -6.76
C ASP A 555 -41.38 12.77 -7.40
N TYR A 556 -41.24 11.45 -7.59
CA TYR A 556 -40.13 10.84 -8.33
C TYR A 556 -40.29 10.88 -9.86
N ASN A 557 -41.34 11.51 -10.38
CA ASN A 557 -41.64 11.66 -11.80
C ASN A 557 -41.83 10.32 -12.55
N LEU A 558 -42.38 9.30 -11.86
CA LEU A 558 -42.59 7.96 -12.42
C LEU A 558 -44.01 7.77 -12.99
N ILE A 559 -45.00 8.49 -12.45
CA ILE A 559 -46.39 8.48 -12.90
C ILE A 559 -46.98 9.91 -12.90
N ASN A 560 -47.95 10.14 -13.76
CA ASN A 560 -48.79 11.33 -13.77
C ASN A 560 -50.16 11.02 -13.17
N ILE A 561 -50.68 11.91 -12.33
CA ILE A 561 -52.02 11.81 -11.76
C ILE A 561 -52.89 12.90 -12.40
N SER A 562 -54.01 12.51 -13.00
CA SER A 562 -54.98 13.43 -13.59
C SER A 562 -56.39 13.13 -13.07
N MET A 563 -57.25 14.14 -12.97
CA MET A 563 -58.65 13.96 -12.55
C MET A 563 -59.55 13.82 -13.78
N LYS A 564 -60.38 12.78 -13.83
CA LYS A 564 -61.41 12.56 -14.87
C LYS A 564 -62.77 12.28 -14.21
N ASN A 565 -63.84 12.20 -15.01
CA ASN A 565 -65.24 12.07 -14.54
C ASN A 565 -65.50 10.90 -13.56
N GLU A 566 -64.65 9.86 -13.55
CA GLU A 566 -64.76 8.68 -12.68
C GLU A 566 -63.69 8.62 -11.55
N GLY A 567 -62.96 9.72 -11.31
CA GLY A 567 -61.95 9.86 -10.26
C GLY A 567 -60.51 10.07 -10.78
N TYR A 568 -59.52 9.91 -9.90
CA TYR A 568 -58.10 10.02 -10.26
C TYR A 568 -57.69 8.91 -11.22
N VAL A 569 -57.01 9.28 -12.30
CA VAL A 569 -56.40 8.40 -13.30
C VAL A 569 -54.89 8.55 -13.23
N PHE A 570 -54.23 7.43 -12.94
CA PHE A 570 -52.78 7.29 -12.90
C PHE A 570 -52.31 6.86 -14.28
N SER A 571 -51.42 7.64 -14.88
CA SER A 571 -50.81 7.35 -16.18
C SER A 571 -49.32 7.16 -16.00
N PRO A 572 -48.71 6.11 -16.55
CA PRO A 572 -47.27 5.95 -16.42
C PRO A 572 -46.55 7.03 -17.23
N ILE A 573 -45.57 7.69 -16.62
CA ILE A 573 -44.60 8.52 -17.35
C ILE A 573 -43.68 7.61 -18.15
N ILE A 574 -43.32 6.47 -17.56
CA ILE A 574 -42.67 5.33 -18.21
C ILE A 574 -43.66 4.68 -19.20
N LYS A 575 -43.82 5.27 -20.39
CA LYS A 575 -44.53 4.58 -21.49
C LYS A 575 -43.72 3.35 -21.90
N LYS A 576 -44.39 2.29 -22.42
CA LYS A 576 -43.72 1.22 -23.19
C LYS A 576 -42.67 1.86 -24.10
N PRO A 577 -41.42 1.44 -24.01
CA PRO A 577 -40.36 2.42 -24.09
C PRO A 577 -40.18 2.89 -25.53
N VAL A 578 -40.55 4.15 -25.81
CA VAL A 578 -40.52 4.79 -27.13
C VAL A 578 -39.09 4.88 -27.66
N ILE A 579 -38.93 4.50 -28.92
CA ILE A 579 -37.69 4.39 -29.70
C ILE A 579 -36.92 5.71 -29.65
N GLN A 580 -35.66 5.68 -29.21
CA GLN A 580 -34.69 6.73 -29.53
C GLN A 580 -33.45 6.11 -30.15
N ARG A 581 -32.97 6.80 -31.18
CA ARG A 581 -32.08 6.33 -32.24
C ARG A 581 -30.68 5.99 -31.71
N LEU A 582 -30.09 4.99 -32.38
CA LEU A 582 -28.68 4.58 -32.31
C LEU A 582 -27.74 5.79 -32.22
N ILE A 583 -27.00 5.88 -31.12
CA ILE A 583 -25.79 6.71 -31.06
C ILE A 583 -24.78 6.04 -32.01
N PRO A 584 -24.22 6.74 -33.00
CA PRO A 584 -23.26 6.15 -33.92
C PRO A 584 -22.01 5.69 -33.16
N THR A 585 -21.54 4.50 -33.48
CA THR A 585 -20.27 3.95 -32.97
C THR A 585 -19.13 4.73 -33.63
N ILE A 586 -18.63 5.77 -32.94
CA ILE A 586 -17.48 6.56 -33.40
C ILE A 586 -16.26 6.18 -32.55
N GLN A 587 -15.11 6.12 -33.22
CA GLN A 587 -13.83 5.62 -32.71
C GLN A 587 -13.36 6.32 -31.43
N LEU A 588 -12.74 5.51 -30.57
CA LEU A 588 -12.20 5.86 -29.27
C LEU A 588 -11.03 6.84 -29.40
N HIS A 589 -11.06 7.95 -28.65
CA HIS A 589 -9.86 8.74 -28.38
C HIS A 589 -8.96 7.94 -27.43
N ASP A 590 -7.74 7.62 -27.87
CA ASP A 590 -6.75 6.83 -27.10
C ASP A 590 -6.37 7.50 -25.76
N GLU A 591 -6.50 8.82 -25.66
CA GLU A 591 -6.19 9.63 -24.49
C GLU A 591 -7.11 9.35 -23.27
N MET A 592 -8.32 8.86 -23.50
CA MET A 592 -9.26 8.53 -22.41
C MET A 592 -8.92 7.20 -21.71
N GLN A 593 -8.05 6.38 -22.32
CA GLN A 593 -7.72 5.06 -21.78
C GLN A 593 -6.86 5.15 -20.52
N GLU A 594 -6.07 6.22 -20.38
CA GLU A 594 -5.12 6.47 -19.29
C GLU A 594 -5.73 7.23 -18.09
N LEU A 595 -6.93 7.79 -18.23
CA LEU A 595 -7.60 8.52 -17.15
C LEU A 595 -8.05 7.59 -16.01
N GLU A 596 -7.90 8.07 -14.77
CA GLU A 596 -8.36 7.38 -13.57
C GLU A 596 -9.90 7.27 -13.58
N ARG A 597 -10.41 6.05 -13.45
CA ARG A 597 -11.84 5.74 -13.57
C ARG A 597 -12.46 5.61 -12.19
N ILE A 598 -13.58 6.28 -11.98
CA ILE A 598 -14.40 6.05 -10.79
C ILE A 598 -15.17 4.75 -11.02
N GLU A 599 -14.92 3.74 -10.20
CA GLU A 599 -15.69 2.50 -10.24
C GLU A 599 -17.15 2.78 -9.82
N PRO A 600 -18.15 2.11 -10.44
CA PRO A 600 -19.54 2.26 -10.03
C PRO A 600 -19.68 1.93 -8.55
N VAL A 601 -20.20 2.87 -7.76
CA VAL A 601 -20.55 2.66 -6.35
C VAL A 601 -21.68 1.63 -6.25
N ILE A 602 -22.59 1.64 -7.23
CA ILE A 602 -23.72 0.73 -7.25
C ILE A 602 -23.33 -0.61 -7.83
N LYS A 603 -23.63 -1.64 -7.05
CA LYS A 603 -23.31 -3.02 -7.39
C LYS A 603 -24.28 -3.51 -8.46
N ARG A 604 -23.78 -4.34 -9.38
CA ARG A 604 -24.59 -5.05 -10.38
C ARG A 604 -25.80 -5.78 -9.78
N LYS A 605 -25.67 -6.32 -8.56
CA LYS A 605 -26.78 -6.95 -7.83
C LYS A 605 -27.92 -5.98 -7.52
N GLN A 606 -27.61 -4.73 -7.18
CA GLN A 606 -28.62 -3.70 -6.92
C GLN A 606 -29.37 -3.33 -8.20
N ILE A 607 -28.66 -3.12 -9.32
CA ILE A 607 -29.29 -2.88 -10.64
C ILE A 607 -30.14 -4.07 -11.07
N LYS A 608 -29.63 -5.29 -10.88
CA LYS A 608 -30.39 -6.51 -11.15
C LYS A 608 -31.69 -6.55 -10.33
N ASN A 609 -31.63 -6.29 -9.03
CA ASN A 609 -32.81 -6.25 -8.17
C ASN A 609 -33.80 -5.16 -8.61
N ILE A 610 -33.32 -3.96 -8.97
CA ILE A 610 -34.17 -2.87 -9.46
C ILE A 610 -34.93 -3.31 -10.72
N ILE A 611 -34.24 -3.97 -11.66
CA ILE A 611 -34.85 -4.41 -12.92
C ILE A 611 -35.78 -5.59 -12.71
N GLU A 612 -35.41 -6.54 -11.85
CA GLU A 612 -36.26 -7.70 -11.50
C GLU A 612 -37.53 -7.29 -10.76
N ASN A 613 -37.54 -6.13 -10.10
CA ASN A 613 -38.76 -5.56 -9.52
C ASN A 613 -39.75 -5.11 -10.61
N PHE A 614 -39.34 -4.89 -11.86
CA PHE A 614 -40.26 -4.65 -12.97
C PHE A 614 -40.70 -5.97 -13.60
N LEU A 615 -41.87 -6.47 -13.19
CA LEU A 615 -42.38 -7.80 -13.55
C LEU A 615 -42.53 -8.06 -15.06
N PHE A 616 -42.59 -7.00 -15.88
CA PHE A 616 -42.71 -7.07 -17.33
C PHE A 616 -41.37 -7.00 -18.08
N LEU A 617 -40.25 -6.82 -17.37
CA LEU A 617 -38.90 -6.75 -17.92
C LEU A 617 -38.13 -8.03 -17.61
N LYS A 618 -37.42 -8.54 -18.60
CA LYS A 618 -36.43 -9.62 -18.41
C LYS A 618 -35.04 -9.04 -18.63
N LEU A 619 -34.21 -9.04 -17.59
CA LEU A 619 -32.82 -8.64 -17.73
C LEU A 619 -32.06 -9.59 -18.66
N VAL A 620 -31.45 -9.04 -19.71
CA VAL A 620 -30.59 -9.76 -20.66
C VAL A 620 -29.13 -9.61 -20.26
N LYS A 621 -28.68 -8.35 -20.10
CA LYS A 621 -27.27 -8.03 -19.88
C LYS A 621 -27.13 -6.78 -19.02
N ILE A 622 -26.07 -6.72 -18.22
CA ILE A 622 -25.63 -5.50 -17.54
C ILE A 622 -24.19 -5.22 -17.97
N GLU A 623 -23.98 -4.04 -18.53
CA GLU A 623 -22.70 -3.52 -18.96
C GLU A 623 -22.40 -2.22 -18.23
N THR A 624 -21.14 -1.82 -18.25
CA THR A 624 -20.70 -0.56 -17.67
C THR A 624 -20.00 0.22 -18.77
N SER A 625 -20.51 1.41 -19.02
CA SER A 625 -19.92 2.40 -19.91
C SER A 625 -19.46 3.60 -19.10
N TYR A 626 -18.58 4.45 -19.66
CA TYR A 626 -18.10 5.63 -18.96
C TYR A 626 -18.41 6.89 -19.76
N PHE A 627 -19.08 7.84 -19.11
CA PHE A 627 -19.47 9.13 -19.66
C PHE A 627 -18.40 10.18 -19.35
N PRO A 628 -17.78 10.80 -20.37
CA PRO A 628 -16.79 11.84 -20.15
C PRO A 628 -17.45 13.14 -19.72
N TYR A 629 -16.87 13.82 -18.73
CA TYR A 629 -17.22 15.19 -18.37
C TYR A 629 -16.00 15.94 -17.86
N TYR A 630 -16.00 17.25 -18.05
CA TYR A 630 -14.98 18.13 -17.52
C TYR A 630 -15.47 18.79 -16.23
N GLU A 631 -14.70 18.65 -15.16
CA GLU A 631 -14.88 19.41 -13.92
C GLU A 631 -14.12 20.73 -14.03
N ILE A 632 -14.85 21.84 -13.99
CA ILE A 632 -14.27 23.19 -14.06
C ILE A 632 -14.36 23.83 -12.68
N LYS A 633 -13.20 24.19 -12.12
CA LYS A 633 -13.12 24.90 -10.84
C LYS A 633 -12.91 26.38 -11.09
N TYR A 634 -13.87 27.19 -10.68
CA TYR A 634 -13.77 28.65 -10.64
C TYR A 634 -13.36 29.11 -9.25
N GLN A 635 -12.51 30.13 -9.18
CA GLN A 635 -12.03 30.73 -7.94
C GLN A 635 -12.41 32.22 -7.89
N SER A 636 -13.05 32.60 -6.78
CA SER A 636 -13.19 33.98 -6.30
C SER A 636 -12.91 33.98 -4.79
N ASP A 637 -13.77 34.56 -3.95
CA ASP A 637 -13.73 34.42 -2.48
C ASP A 637 -14.08 32.99 -2.02
N TYR A 638 -14.73 32.22 -2.90
CA TYR A 638 -15.08 30.82 -2.69
C TYR A 638 -14.85 30.04 -4.00
N THR A 639 -14.83 28.71 -3.88
CA THR A 639 -14.69 27.82 -5.04
C THR A 639 -16.07 27.44 -5.56
N ARG A 640 -16.30 27.62 -6.86
CA ARG A 640 -17.49 27.12 -7.57
C ARG A 640 -17.08 26.05 -8.56
N ILE A 641 -17.79 24.93 -8.57
CA ILE A 641 -17.54 23.82 -9.49
C ILE A 641 -18.69 23.76 -10.49
N VAL A 642 -18.35 23.57 -11.77
CA VAL A 642 -19.32 23.31 -12.84
C VAL A 642 -18.83 22.10 -13.62
N ASN A 643 -19.73 21.14 -13.86
CA ASN A 643 -19.44 19.96 -14.66
C ASN A 643 -20.03 20.15 -16.06
N LEU A 644 -19.20 20.01 -17.09
CA LEU A 644 -19.64 20.08 -18.49
C LEU A 644 -19.50 18.70 -19.15
N SER A 645 -20.54 18.27 -19.86
CA SER A 645 -20.51 17.05 -20.69
C SER A 645 -19.34 17.08 -21.66
N GLY A 646 -18.57 16.00 -21.76
CA GLY A 646 -17.52 15.82 -22.77
C GLY A 646 -18.06 15.51 -24.17
N MET A 647 -19.38 15.33 -24.31
CA MET A 647 -20.05 15.10 -25.58
C MET A 647 -20.64 16.37 -26.20
N SER A 648 -21.02 17.37 -25.38
CA SER A 648 -21.83 18.51 -25.83
C SER A 648 -21.43 19.87 -25.27
N GLY A 649 -20.65 19.92 -24.18
CA GLY A 649 -20.19 21.16 -23.55
C GLY A 649 -21.24 21.83 -22.68
N LYS A 650 -22.44 21.23 -22.59
CA LYS A 650 -23.50 21.69 -21.70
C LYS A 650 -23.29 21.17 -20.29
N GLU A 651 -23.89 21.87 -19.35
CA GLU A 651 -23.81 21.56 -17.93
C GLU A 651 -24.53 20.26 -17.60
N VAL A 652 -23.91 19.42 -16.78
CA VAL A 652 -24.45 18.16 -16.29
C VAL A 652 -24.55 18.19 -14.78
N ASP A 653 -25.73 17.91 -14.25
CA ASP A 653 -25.99 17.81 -12.82
C ASP A 653 -25.82 16.34 -12.39
N PHE A 654 -24.95 16.13 -11.41
CA PHE A 654 -24.46 14.83 -10.95
C PHE A 654 -24.63 14.61 -9.47
#